data_AF-A0AA36MWK7-F1
#
_entry.id   AF-A0AA36MWK7-F1
#
_cell.length_a   1.000
_cell.length_b   1.000
_cell.length_c   1.000
_cell.angle_alpha   90.00
_cell.angle_beta   90.00
_cell.angle_gamma   90.00
#
_symmetry.space_group_name_H-M   'P 1'
#
loop_
_entity.id
_entity.type
_entity.pdbx_description
1 polymer ?
#
loop_
_entity_poly.entity_id
_entity_poly.type
_entity_poly.pdbx_seq_one_letter_code
_entity_poly.pdbx_strand_id
1 'polypeptide(L)'
;MGAFTGRRARLLLLAAVLLRPCNFVSFQARWSRSAESSKLACKASFEENREALKECLAREYQSFFRPFEAEYYSEEVTFKDPLNSLKGKASYKANVEMLSGESLVGNLLFSDGFIDLHGVEEVPGEPTRLRTRWTLGFVFKLLPWKPKAVFSGVSEYTIDAKDAKVLSQRDYWDILSLQDGGTYVPEDALSGVKDLVAQLLPKGLKPPEAQEPQAAESAWTLLRRAAAYRVYRDGGEHFAVEAPGFVGGLEAVRRQMKAHGLEAGEVVRKGGMQGLRLLECRAREKEKSYAELKNKVGTLRGNVADEEGRSSDIQVDPLDKMPQEKEEKDEEKKEDEADPNLTKEEQAAHIKPRSCTDVICIFLFVAALVGLYFVVRYGWDNGDTRRIYHGINWEGEVCGLDSAVKDKPLLYWCTKPGRALLGEDVLDGAGKWMDLANQILPPSQNIDLLHPVCVSACPANSDTFHSCLQEVKVEKQEPKSFDGSFWMNSTYISRLVQDVAAFAFARRFCLPQENFILENINATFQGSANQVMYGLAEVIESRWAFIIAGAFAVVLSYIYMFLVDLLAAPVIYVLLFLAVAGPIATGLYFIYGAFHEEVGKLIVDIAGHEVSLPQVPTTSDRNWDIVVAVVAILAGIGMAIFWCCKRKSINFVVVAIKATIRVLYDVPTLVLLPAINTAVRGIVLILALWGFALILSAGEIEAYDVSSLGYVPHGIARTFSPDQDGMLYLIYYVFCAAWIFELVLALQQFVVAYTVQVWYNSPVKDGKKRVPCCPITRAFFMGLTYHLGSLAFGAVLLALLRVVYLVVAFMQSQAKKTGDEKTNAAAKMATACCCCCLDCARQVLKYLNSGAFVMVAVNSDGYCTGADRALRYMASEFVAIGALEGSTFFFQVLGNIVIPGSGGYFTYLVIKHVEHFNDPSSDGYIAQPGLMAAVGSVVCLGVSISFMAIFDTVSDAMLFAFMTDEEWRKGKGLPPNPNIPENLQKLLDTTKE
;
A
#
# COMPACT_ATOMS: atom_id res chain seq x y z
N MET A 1 52.86 1.55 -16.29
CA MET A 1 52.97 0.88 -14.96
C MET A 1 52.41 1.81 -13.92
N GLY A 2 51.31 1.41 -13.26
CA GLY A 2 50.73 1.98 -12.02
C GLY A 2 50.22 3.43 -12.10
N ALA A 3 49.32 3.94 -11.28
CA ALA A 3 48.30 3.41 -10.37
C ALA A 3 47.49 4.65 -9.91
N PHE A 4 46.19 4.48 -9.67
CA PHE A 4 45.38 5.15 -8.63
C PHE A 4 45.16 6.69 -8.55
N THR A 5 43.88 7.01 -8.30
CA THR A 5 43.26 8.17 -7.60
C THR A 5 42.96 9.48 -8.33
N GLY A 6 41.69 9.94 -8.22
CA GLY A 6 41.40 11.32 -7.79
C GLY A 6 40.52 12.23 -8.68
N ARG A 7 39.26 12.41 -8.25
CA ARG A 7 38.45 13.66 -8.19
C ARG A 7 38.07 14.48 -9.45
N ARG A 8 36.73 14.71 -9.52
CA ARG A 8 35.97 15.97 -9.73
C ARG A 8 36.42 16.98 -10.80
N ALA A 9 35.56 17.10 -11.82
CA ALA A 9 34.90 18.30 -12.35
C ALA A 9 35.65 19.64 -12.45
N ARG A 10 35.75 20.19 -13.68
CA ARG A 10 35.08 21.44 -14.13
C ARG A 10 35.53 21.94 -15.52
N LEU A 11 34.60 22.67 -16.17
CA LEU A 11 34.75 23.75 -17.17
C LEU A 11 34.96 23.47 -18.69
N LEU A 12 33.83 23.65 -19.41
CA LEU A 12 33.53 24.61 -20.50
C LEU A 12 34.63 25.33 -21.33
N LEU A 13 34.30 25.40 -22.64
CA LEU A 13 34.23 26.57 -23.57
C LEU A 13 35.28 26.75 -24.70
N LEU A 14 34.72 26.92 -25.93
CA LEU A 14 35.08 27.78 -27.10
C LEU A 14 34.95 27.00 -28.45
N ALA A 15 34.38 27.46 -29.56
CA ALA A 15 33.96 28.80 -30.02
C ALA A 15 33.02 28.76 -31.26
N ALA A 16 32.27 29.87 -31.46
CA ALA A 16 31.80 30.58 -32.68
C ALA A 16 31.03 29.80 -33.80
N VAL A 17 29.93 30.31 -34.41
CA VAL A 17 29.84 31.40 -35.42
C VAL A 17 28.31 31.64 -35.66
N LEU A 18 27.74 32.80 -35.32
CA LEU A 18 27.35 33.94 -36.19
C LEU A 18 26.23 33.72 -37.26
N LEU A 19 25.21 34.59 -37.14
CA LEU A 19 24.31 35.21 -38.16
C LEU A 19 22.94 34.57 -38.53
N ARG A 20 21.87 35.32 -38.21
CA ARG A 20 20.53 35.39 -38.88
C ARG A 20 20.67 36.16 -40.24
N PRO A 21 19.64 36.41 -41.11
CA PRO A 21 18.17 36.30 -40.96
C PRO A 21 17.29 35.97 -42.24
N CYS A 22 15.95 35.99 -42.05
CA CYS A 22 14.86 36.48 -42.93
C CYS A 22 14.07 35.58 -43.94
N ASN A 23 12.79 35.37 -43.58
CA ASN A 23 11.51 35.73 -44.25
C ASN A 23 10.88 34.98 -45.48
N PHE A 24 9.60 34.61 -45.25
CA PHE A 24 8.37 34.79 -46.05
C PHE A 24 7.94 33.81 -47.19
N VAL A 25 6.85 33.08 -46.90
CA VAL A 25 5.52 33.05 -47.58
C VAL A 25 5.25 32.19 -48.85
N SER A 26 4.42 31.17 -48.59
CA SER A 26 3.22 30.68 -49.32
C SER A 26 3.25 29.81 -50.60
N PHE A 27 2.20 28.99 -50.63
CA PHE A 27 1.36 28.54 -51.74
C PHE A 27 1.42 27.05 -52.15
N GLN A 28 0.23 26.45 -52.08
CA GLN A 28 -0.12 25.06 -52.36
C GLN A 28 -0.12 24.71 -53.86
N ALA A 29 0.00 23.39 -54.08
CA ALA A 29 -0.61 22.56 -55.12
C ALA A 29 0.11 22.38 -56.46
N ARG A 30 0.68 21.17 -56.64
CA ARG A 30 0.51 20.39 -57.88
C ARG A 30 0.66 18.87 -57.66
N TRP A 31 -0.46 18.21 -57.32
CA TRP A 31 -0.80 16.84 -57.74
C TRP A 31 -0.65 16.75 -59.29
N SER A 32 -0.26 15.67 -59.98
CA SER A 32 -0.68 14.28 -59.89
C SER A 32 0.11 13.42 -60.90
N ARG A 33 1.37 13.08 -60.63
CA ARG A 33 2.10 12.00 -61.36
C ARG A 33 2.96 11.09 -60.47
N SER A 34 2.85 11.23 -59.15
CA SER A 34 3.63 10.45 -58.18
C SER A 34 2.89 9.24 -57.59
N ALA A 35 1.60 9.04 -57.89
CA ALA A 35 0.78 8.05 -57.17
C ALA A 35 1.10 6.59 -57.51
N GLU A 36 1.74 6.32 -58.66
CA GLU A 36 2.10 4.96 -59.07
C GLU A 36 3.57 4.62 -58.79
N SER A 37 4.50 5.58 -58.89
CA SER A 37 5.88 5.37 -58.44
C SER A 37 6.00 5.37 -56.91
N SER A 38 5.16 6.12 -56.19
CA SER A 38 5.11 6.09 -54.72
C SER A 38 4.50 4.80 -54.18
N LYS A 39 3.55 4.16 -54.87
CA LYS A 39 2.99 2.87 -54.44
C LYS A 39 4.01 1.74 -54.53
N LEU A 40 4.88 1.74 -55.54
CA LEU A 40 5.97 0.76 -55.65
C LEU A 40 7.11 1.03 -54.64
N ALA A 41 7.49 2.30 -54.44
CA ALA A 41 8.52 2.69 -53.47
C ALA A 41 8.08 2.53 -52.00
N CYS A 42 6.81 2.80 -51.69
CA CYS A 42 6.22 2.61 -50.36
C CYS A 42 6.09 1.12 -50.03
N LYS A 43 5.77 0.27 -51.01
CA LYS A 43 5.70 -1.19 -50.82
C LYS A 43 7.08 -1.81 -50.57
N ALA A 44 8.11 -1.36 -51.29
CA ALA A 44 9.49 -1.79 -51.07
C ALA A 44 10.03 -1.33 -49.69
N SER A 45 9.75 -0.09 -49.30
CA SER A 45 10.16 0.44 -47.98
C SER A 45 9.42 -0.21 -46.81
N PHE A 46 8.13 -0.51 -46.96
CA PHE A 46 7.37 -1.20 -45.91
C PHE A 46 7.85 -2.64 -45.69
N GLU A 47 8.10 -3.39 -46.78
CA GLU A 47 8.61 -4.77 -46.68
C GLU A 47 10.00 -4.81 -46.02
N GLU A 48 10.90 -3.89 -46.37
CA GLU A 48 12.23 -3.76 -45.75
C GLU A 48 12.16 -3.37 -44.27
N ASN A 49 11.37 -2.35 -43.92
CA ASN A 49 11.20 -1.92 -42.54
C ASN A 49 10.54 -3.00 -41.67
N ARG A 50 9.65 -3.81 -42.26
CA ARG A 50 9.01 -4.94 -41.59
C ARG A 50 9.99 -6.08 -41.33
N GLU A 51 10.91 -6.39 -42.25
CA GLU A 51 11.98 -7.35 -41.97
C GLU A 51 12.92 -6.84 -40.88
N ALA A 52 13.29 -5.56 -40.90
CA ALA A 52 14.08 -4.95 -39.83
C ALA A 52 13.39 -5.03 -38.46
N LEU A 53 12.06 -4.84 -38.42
CA LEU A 53 11.27 -5.04 -37.20
C LEU A 53 11.31 -6.49 -36.71
N LYS A 54 11.25 -7.50 -37.60
CA LYS A 54 11.35 -8.91 -37.18
C LYS A 54 12.70 -9.21 -36.54
N GLU A 55 13.79 -8.66 -37.11
CA GLU A 55 15.12 -8.79 -36.52
C GLU A 55 15.23 -8.07 -35.17
N CYS A 56 14.63 -6.88 -35.04
CA CYS A 56 14.49 -6.17 -33.77
C CYS A 56 13.78 -7.03 -32.72
N LEU A 57 12.59 -7.54 -33.02
CA LEU A 57 11.84 -8.41 -32.11
C LEU A 57 12.65 -9.66 -31.73
N ALA A 58 13.42 -10.23 -32.65
CA ALA A 58 14.30 -11.35 -32.32
C ALA A 58 15.39 -10.99 -31.30
N ARG A 59 16.04 -9.82 -31.46
CA ARG A 59 17.04 -9.31 -30.50
C ARG A 59 16.42 -8.94 -29.16
N GLU A 60 15.28 -8.27 -29.18
CA GLU A 60 14.58 -7.83 -27.98
C GLU A 60 14.12 -9.02 -27.15
N TYR A 61 13.45 -10.02 -27.73
CA TYR A 61 13.06 -11.19 -26.94
C TYR A 61 14.28 -11.93 -26.37
N GLN A 62 15.34 -12.15 -27.15
CA GLN A 62 16.56 -12.83 -26.66
C GLN A 62 17.25 -12.09 -25.51
N SER A 63 17.20 -10.77 -25.49
CA SER A 63 17.80 -9.93 -24.45
C SER A 63 16.83 -9.57 -23.32
N PHE A 64 15.59 -10.06 -23.37
CA PHE A 64 14.49 -9.57 -22.54
C PHE A 64 14.34 -8.03 -22.60
N PHE A 65 14.43 -7.51 -23.84
CA PHE A 65 14.31 -6.12 -24.27
C PHE A 65 15.41 -5.22 -23.70
N ARG A 66 16.66 -5.71 -23.73
CA ARG A 66 17.85 -4.99 -23.21
C ARG A 66 18.88 -4.76 -24.32
N PRO A 67 18.90 -3.57 -24.95
CA PRO A 67 18.02 -2.42 -24.73
C PRO A 67 16.68 -2.52 -25.48
N PHE A 68 15.66 -1.80 -25.01
CA PHE A 68 14.40 -1.59 -25.70
C PHE A 68 14.59 -0.62 -26.89
N GLU A 69 14.37 -1.08 -28.12
CA GLU A 69 14.62 -0.34 -29.37
C GLU A 69 13.39 0.54 -29.72
N ALA A 70 13.23 1.63 -28.96
CA ALA A 70 12.04 2.52 -28.99
C ALA A 70 11.68 3.16 -30.35
N GLU A 71 12.56 3.08 -31.35
CA GLU A 71 12.35 3.63 -32.70
C GLU A 71 11.36 2.82 -33.55
N TYR A 72 11.21 1.53 -33.24
CA TYR A 72 10.27 0.62 -33.92
C TYR A 72 8.84 0.69 -33.39
N TYR A 73 8.57 1.53 -32.39
CA TYR A 73 7.29 1.63 -31.70
C TYR A 73 6.65 3.01 -31.88
N SER A 74 5.33 3.04 -32.11
CA SER A 74 4.55 4.28 -32.13
C SER A 74 4.50 4.92 -30.74
N GLU A 75 4.46 6.25 -30.66
CA GLU A 75 4.29 6.98 -29.39
C GLU A 75 2.98 6.59 -28.68
N GLU A 76 1.94 6.26 -29.45
CA GLU A 76 0.62 5.86 -28.96
C GLU A 76 0.42 4.33 -28.89
N VAL A 77 1.50 3.55 -28.93
CA VAL A 77 1.41 2.07 -28.94
C VAL A 77 0.52 1.55 -27.81
N THR A 78 -0.33 0.56 -28.13
CA THR A 78 -1.18 -0.12 -27.15
C THR A 78 -0.70 -1.54 -26.91
N PHE A 79 -0.62 -1.95 -25.65
CA PHE A 79 -0.25 -3.30 -25.27
C PHE A 79 -1.36 -3.92 -24.43
N LYS A 80 -1.73 -5.18 -24.69
CA LYS A 80 -2.74 -5.86 -23.90
C LYS A 80 -2.41 -7.35 -23.76
N ASP A 81 -2.34 -7.81 -22.52
CA ASP A 81 -2.19 -9.22 -22.15
C ASP A 81 -3.34 -9.62 -21.18
N PRO A 82 -3.45 -10.90 -20.76
CA PRO A 82 -4.45 -11.35 -19.79
C PRO A 82 -4.31 -10.79 -18.37
N LEU A 83 -3.32 -9.95 -18.07
CA LEU A 83 -3.10 -9.30 -16.77
C LEU A 83 -3.18 -7.76 -16.84
N ASN A 84 -2.83 -7.17 -17.97
CA ASN A 84 -2.47 -5.77 -18.14
C ASN A 84 -2.99 -5.19 -19.45
N SER A 85 -3.33 -3.90 -19.43
CA SER A 85 -3.63 -3.11 -20.62
C SER A 85 -2.93 -1.76 -20.51
N LEU A 86 -1.97 -1.51 -21.40
CA LEU A 86 -1.11 -0.33 -21.39
C LEU A 86 -1.32 0.49 -22.66
N LYS A 87 -1.19 1.81 -22.55
CA LYS A 87 -1.16 2.73 -23.68
C LYS A 87 0.03 3.67 -23.54
N GLY A 88 0.67 3.94 -24.67
CA GLY A 88 1.84 4.81 -24.79
C GLY A 88 3.16 4.06 -24.62
N LYS A 89 4.16 4.48 -25.42
CA LYS A 89 5.49 3.86 -25.48
C LYS A 89 6.23 3.83 -24.14
N ALA A 90 6.11 4.90 -23.33
CA ALA A 90 6.73 4.97 -22.01
C ALA A 90 6.16 3.92 -21.03
N SER A 91 4.83 3.70 -21.05
CA SER A 91 4.18 2.69 -20.21
C SER A 91 4.58 1.27 -20.61
N TYR A 92 4.71 1.03 -21.92
CA TYR A 92 5.18 -0.25 -22.46
C TYR A 92 6.62 -0.54 -21.99
N LYS A 93 7.54 0.41 -22.16
CA LYS A 93 8.92 0.31 -21.69
C LYS A 93 9.02 0.02 -20.19
N ALA A 94 8.28 0.77 -19.36
CA ALA A 94 8.32 0.60 -17.91
C ALA A 94 7.83 -0.79 -17.45
N ASN A 95 6.84 -1.38 -18.14
CA ASN A 95 6.35 -2.73 -17.84
C ASN A 95 7.43 -3.79 -18.14
N VAL A 96 8.12 -3.63 -19.27
CA VAL A 96 9.20 -4.52 -19.69
C VAL A 96 10.41 -4.42 -18.74
N GLU A 97 10.78 -3.21 -18.30
CA GLU A 97 11.83 -2.98 -17.29
C GLU A 97 11.46 -3.56 -15.91
N MET A 98 10.17 -3.53 -15.54
CA MET A 98 9.67 -4.17 -14.32
C MET A 98 9.77 -5.70 -14.40
N LEU A 99 9.32 -6.31 -15.51
CA LEU A 99 9.33 -7.77 -15.67
C LEU A 99 10.74 -8.34 -15.82
N SER A 100 11.63 -7.62 -16.50
CA SER A 100 13.03 -8.02 -16.64
C SER A 100 13.83 -7.83 -15.33
N GLY A 101 13.35 -7.01 -14.40
CA GLY A 101 13.99 -6.74 -13.12
C GLY A 101 14.98 -5.56 -13.12
N GLU A 102 14.91 -4.67 -14.11
CA GLU A 102 15.73 -3.44 -14.16
C GLU A 102 15.19 -2.32 -13.28
N SER A 103 13.88 -2.28 -13.06
CA SER A 103 13.30 -1.31 -12.11
C SER A 103 13.56 -1.74 -10.66
N LEU A 104 13.61 -0.77 -9.74
CA LEU A 104 13.81 -1.03 -8.31
C LEU A 104 12.75 -2.02 -7.78
N VAL A 105 11.50 -1.88 -8.24
CA VAL A 105 10.39 -2.77 -7.92
C VAL A 105 10.60 -4.15 -8.55
N GLY A 106 10.98 -4.21 -9.83
CA GLY A 106 11.24 -5.46 -10.54
C GLY A 106 12.36 -6.28 -9.90
N ASN A 107 13.47 -5.64 -9.54
CA ASN A 107 14.59 -6.28 -8.85
C ASN A 107 14.17 -6.81 -7.46
N LEU A 108 13.33 -6.07 -6.75
CA LEU A 108 12.81 -6.52 -5.45
C LEU A 108 11.86 -7.72 -5.57
N LEU A 109 11.01 -7.76 -6.60
CA LEU A 109 9.96 -8.75 -6.77
C LEU A 109 10.41 -10.03 -7.49
N PHE A 110 11.30 -9.91 -8.49
CA PHE A 110 11.59 -11.00 -9.43
C PHE A 110 13.09 -11.34 -9.51
N SER A 111 13.41 -12.62 -9.69
CA SER A 111 14.73 -13.14 -10.14
C SER A 111 14.56 -14.10 -11.30
N ASP A 112 15.66 -14.40 -11.99
CA ASP A 112 15.75 -15.46 -13.00
C ASP A 112 14.69 -15.34 -14.11
N GLY A 113 14.37 -14.10 -14.48
CA GLY A 113 13.44 -13.78 -15.56
C GLY A 113 14.04 -14.12 -16.92
N PHE A 114 13.28 -14.83 -17.76
CA PHE A 114 13.65 -15.16 -19.13
C PHE A 114 12.45 -15.08 -20.07
N ILE A 115 12.68 -14.73 -21.34
CA ILE A 115 11.69 -14.84 -22.40
C ILE A 115 12.34 -15.47 -23.63
N ASP A 116 11.89 -16.66 -23.99
CA ASP A 116 12.40 -17.44 -25.12
C ASP A 116 11.48 -17.24 -26.33
N LEU A 117 12.02 -16.70 -27.43
CA LEU A 117 11.32 -16.60 -28.71
C LEU A 117 11.50 -17.89 -29.53
N HIS A 118 10.40 -18.50 -29.92
CA HIS A 118 10.39 -19.73 -30.73
C HIS A 118 10.21 -19.46 -32.22
N GLY A 119 9.64 -18.30 -32.61
CA GLY A 119 9.48 -17.94 -34.01
C GLY A 119 8.72 -16.62 -34.21
N VAL A 120 8.91 -16.04 -35.40
CA VAL A 120 8.21 -14.85 -35.89
C VAL A 120 7.61 -15.17 -37.25
N GLU A 121 6.30 -15.04 -37.38
CA GLU A 121 5.54 -15.41 -38.58
C GLU A 121 4.73 -14.21 -39.09
N GLU A 122 4.56 -14.14 -40.41
CA GLU A 122 3.60 -13.23 -41.03
C GLU A 122 2.22 -13.87 -41.03
N VAL A 123 1.19 -13.09 -40.74
CA VAL A 123 -0.19 -13.58 -40.84
C VAL A 123 -0.58 -13.64 -42.34
N PRO A 124 -0.92 -14.83 -42.89
CA PRO A 124 -1.26 -14.95 -44.31
C PRO A 124 -2.43 -14.05 -44.69
N GLY A 125 -2.25 -13.21 -45.70
CA GLY A 125 -3.29 -12.26 -46.18
C GLY A 125 -3.36 -10.94 -45.43
N GLU A 126 -2.60 -10.75 -44.34
CA GLU A 126 -2.59 -9.52 -43.52
C GLU A 126 -1.15 -8.98 -43.36
N PRO A 127 -0.63 -8.20 -44.33
CA PRO A 127 0.78 -7.80 -44.36
C PRO A 127 1.19 -6.87 -43.21
N THR A 128 0.22 -6.23 -42.55
CA THR A 128 0.38 -5.35 -41.38
C THR A 128 0.24 -6.08 -40.04
N ARG A 129 0.26 -7.42 -40.04
CA ARG A 129 0.26 -8.22 -38.82
C ARG A 129 1.42 -9.20 -38.77
N LEU A 130 2.14 -9.15 -37.64
CA LEU A 130 3.17 -10.10 -37.29
C LEU A 130 2.73 -10.90 -36.07
N ARG A 131 3.10 -12.17 -36.02
CA ARG A 131 2.82 -13.05 -34.89
C ARG A 131 4.13 -13.62 -34.37
N THR A 132 4.40 -13.44 -33.08
CA THR A 132 5.55 -14.07 -32.41
C THR A 132 5.07 -15.18 -31.50
N ARG A 133 5.86 -16.24 -31.34
CA ARG A 133 5.61 -17.33 -30.38
C ARG A 133 6.70 -17.35 -29.32
N TRP A 134 6.33 -17.43 -28.05
CA TRP A 134 7.28 -17.29 -26.96
C TRP A 134 6.91 -18.11 -25.71
N THR A 135 7.91 -18.31 -24.84
CA THR A 135 7.76 -18.77 -23.46
C THR A 135 8.41 -17.76 -22.52
N LEU A 136 7.69 -17.30 -21.51
CA LEU A 136 8.14 -16.33 -20.49
C LEU A 136 8.17 -17.03 -19.13
N GLY A 137 9.18 -16.76 -18.30
CA GLY A 137 9.15 -17.22 -16.91
C GLY A 137 9.98 -16.35 -15.97
N PHE A 138 9.63 -16.38 -14.68
CA PHE A 138 10.30 -15.64 -13.61
C PHE A 138 10.10 -16.32 -12.24
N VAL A 139 10.98 -15.99 -11.29
CA VAL A 139 10.92 -16.45 -9.89
C VAL A 139 10.51 -15.30 -8.98
N PHE A 140 9.51 -15.51 -8.12
CA PHE A 140 9.02 -14.49 -7.18
C PHE A 140 9.83 -14.50 -5.87
N LYS A 141 10.53 -13.40 -5.55
CA LYS A 141 11.51 -13.33 -4.44
C LYS A 141 10.91 -13.17 -3.04
N LEU A 142 9.79 -12.45 -2.92
CA LEU A 142 9.24 -12.06 -1.61
C LEU A 142 8.53 -13.21 -0.87
N LEU A 143 8.22 -14.32 -1.56
CA LEU A 143 7.59 -15.48 -0.93
C LEU A 143 8.66 -16.48 -0.45
N PRO A 144 8.54 -17.05 0.76
CA PRO A 144 9.57 -17.92 1.35
C PRO A 144 9.98 -19.14 0.50
N TRP A 145 9.06 -19.67 -0.31
CA TRP A 145 9.28 -20.85 -1.17
C TRP A 145 9.69 -20.52 -2.61
N LYS A 146 9.93 -19.25 -2.94
CA LYS A 146 10.43 -18.75 -4.23
C LYS A 146 9.78 -19.42 -5.45
N PRO A 147 8.45 -19.28 -5.63
CA PRO A 147 7.75 -19.97 -6.70
C PRO A 147 8.20 -19.47 -8.08
N LYS A 148 8.33 -20.41 -9.03
CA LYS A 148 8.56 -20.14 -10.45
C LYS A 148 7.23 -20.14 -11.20
N ALA A 149 6.96 -19.08 -11.94
CA ALA A 149 5.83 -18.98 -12.87
C ALA A 149 6.34 -19.04 -14.31
N VAL A 150 5.64 -19.77 -15.18
CA VAL A 150 5.99 -19.95 -16.60
C VAL A 150 4.73 -19.85 -17.46
N PHE A 151 4.80 -19.01 -18.48
CA PHE A 151 3.73 -18.72 -19.43
C PHE A 151 4.23 -19.03 -20.85
N SER A 152 3.36 -19.54 -21.71
CA SER A 152 3.63 -19.62 -23.15
C SER A 152 2.49 -19.01 -23.92
N GLY A 153 2.77 -18.51 -25.11
CA GLY A 153 1.76 -17.80 -25.87
C GLY A 153 2.17 -17.35 -27.25
N VAL A 154 1.28 -16.53 -27.82
CA VAL A 154 1.58 -15.71 -29.00
C VAL A 154 1.39 -14.24 -28.68
N SER A 155 2.20 -13.40 -29.32
CA SER A 155 1.91 -11.98 -29.43
C SER A 155 1.52 -11.66 -30.86
N GLU A 156 0.43 -10.92 -31.03
CA GLU A 156 0.01 -10.37 -32.31
C GLU A 156 0.31 -8.87 -32.35
N TYR A 157 1.17 -8.48 -33.28
CA TYR A 157 1.57 -7.12 -33.52
C TYR A 157 0.79 -6.56 -34.70
N THR A 158 0.18 -5.39 -34.53
CA THR A 158 -0.33 -4.57 -35.63
C THR A 158 0.67 -3.47 -35.93
N ILE A 159 1.12 -3.40 -37.18
CA ILE A 159 2.14 -2.45 -37.63
C ILE A 159 1.57 -1.43 -38.61
N ASP A 160 2.10 -0.22 -38.61
CA ASP A 160 1.68 0.86 -39.50
C ASP A 160 2.07 0.54 -40.95
N ALA A 161 1.12 0.69 -41.88
CA ALA A 161 1.32 0.39 -43.29
C ALA A 161 2.33 1.33 -44.01
N LYS A 162 2.76 2.41 -43.39
CA LYS A 162 3.69 3.42 -43.96
C LYS A 162 5.12 3.24 -43.51
N ASP A 163 5.35 3.06 -42.20
CA ASP A 163 6.70 3.02 -41.61
C ASP A 163 7.00 1.72 -40.84
N ALA A 164 6.07 0.75 -40.87
CA ALA A 164 6.15 -0.54 -40.20
C ALA A 164 6.37 -0.46 -38.67
N LYS A 165 6.07 0.68 -38.02
CA LYS A 165 6.13 0.77 -36.56
C LYS A 165 5.00 0.01 -35.89
N VAL A 166 5.27 -0.52 -34.71
CA VAL A 166 4.28 -1.19 -33.87
C VAL A 166 3.24 -0.19 -33.36
N LEU A 167 1.98 -0.37 -33.77
CA LEU A 167 0.82 0.38 -33.31
C LEU A 167 0.14 -0.30 -32.13
N SER A 168 0.09 -1.62 -32.13
CA SER A 168 -0.43 -2.39 -31.01
C SER A 168 0.21 -3.76 -30.91
N GLN A 169 0.27 -4.28 -29.69
CA GLN A 169 0.65 -5.64 -29.38
C GLN A 169 -0.40 -6.26 -28.47
N ARG A 170 -0.80 -7.48 -28.79
CA ARG A 170 -1.70 -8.26 -27.94
C ARG A 170 -1.11 -9.63 -27.67
N ASP A 171 -1.00 -9.95 -26.39
CA ASP A 171 -0.49 -11.24 -25.93
C ASP A 171 -1.65 -12.17 -25.58
N TYR A 172 -1.51 -13.42 -25.98
CA TYR A 172 -2.46 -14.49 -25.73
C TYR A 172 -1.74 -15.66 -25.07
N TRP A 173 -2.27 -16.17 -23.96
CA TRP A 173 -1.67 -17.29 -23.23
C TRP A 173 -2.27 -18.61 -23.69
N ASP A 174 -1.44 -19.60 -24.00
CA ASP A 174 -1.90 -20.88 -24.58
C ASP A 174 -2.87 -21.64 -23.67
N ILE A 175 -2.75 -21.50 -22.35
CA ILE A 175 -3.64 -22.20 -21.40
C ILE A 175 -5.02 -21.55 -21.29
N LEU A 176 -5.14 -20.25 -21.59
CA LEU A 176 -6.37 -19.48 -21.43
C LEU A 176 -7.06 -19.22 -22.77
N SER A 177 -6.28 -18.80 -23.76
CA SER A 177 -6.80 -18.18 -24.98
C SER A 177 -6.87 -19.12 -26.18
N LEU A 178 -6.21 -20.28 -26.14
CA LEU A 178 -6.17 -21.22 -27.27
C LEU A 178 -7.45 -22.05 -27.34
N GLN A 179 -8.15 -21.95 -28.47
CA GLN A 179 -9.42 -22.65 -28.71
C GLN A 179 -9.28 -23.75 -29.77
N ASP A 180 -10.28 -24.64 -29.84
CA ASP A 180 -10.43 -25.63 -30.90
C ASP A 180 -10.43 -24.93 -32.28
N GLY A 181 -9.61 -25.43 -33.21
CA GLY A 181 -9.33 -24.77 -34.49
C GLY A 181 -8.05 -23.93 -34.50
N GLY A 182 -7.30 -23.88 -33.38
CA GLY A 182 -5.99 -23.22 -33.31
C GLY A 182 -6.06 -21.69 -33.32
N THR A 183 -7.24 -21.12 -33.04
CA THR A 183 -7.48 -19.69 -32.95
C THR A 183 -7.26 -19.21 -31.51
N TYR A 184 -6.90 -17.93 -31.37
CA TYR A 184 -6.72 -17.30 -30.06
C TYR A 184 -7.82 -16.28 -29.81
N VAL A 185 -8.51 -16.43 -28.69
CA VAL A 185 -9.59 -15.52 -28.26
C VAL A 185 -9.10 -14.70 -27.05
N PRO A 186 -9.39 -13.39 -27.00
CA PRO A 186 -9.03 -12.59 -25.84
C PRO A 186 -9.78 -13.06 -24.59
N GLU A 187 -9.06 -13.31 -23.51
CA GLU A 187 -9.62 -13.68 -22.22
C GLU A 187 -9.67 -12.48 -21.25
N ASP A 188 -10.46 -12.61 -20.19
CA ASP A 188 -10.60 -11.59 -19.17
C ASP A 188 -9.43 -11.60 -18.16
N ALA A 189 -9.25 -10.48 -17.45
CA ALA A 189 -8.12 -10.31 -16.54
C ALA A 189 -8.18 -11.23 -15.31
N LEU A 190 -9.38 -11.63 -14.87
CA LEU A 190 -9.55 -12.51 -13.71
C LEU A 190 -9.02 -13.91 -14.00
N SER A 191 -9.23 -14.41 -15.22
CA SER A 191 -8.70 -15.69 -15.68
C SER A 191 -7.16 -15.70 -15.70
N GLY A 192 -6.52 -14.61 -16.14
CA GLY A 192 -5.07 -14.41 -16.07
C GLY A 192 -4.54 -14.41 -14.64
N VAL A 193 -5.19 -13.65 -13.75
CA VAL A 193 -4.83 -13.59 -12.32
C VAL A 193 -4.96 -14.96 -11.65
N LYS A 194 -6.03 -15.71 -11.97
CA LYS A 194 -6.27 -17.05 -11.42
C LYS A 194 -5.15 -18.03 -11.79
N ASP A 195 -4.71 -18.07 -13.05
CA ASP A 195 -3.60 -18.94 -13.46
C ASP A 195 -2.27 -18.52 -12.81
N LEU A 196 -1.98 -17.20 -12.73
CA LEU A 196 -0.78 -16.71 -12.04
C LEU A 196 -0.79 -17.11 -10.55
N VAL A 197 -1.90 -16.87 -9.83
CA VAL A 197 -2.01 -17.23 -8.40
C VAL A 197 -1.84 -18.74 -8.21
N ALA A 198 -2.47 -19.56 -9.05
CA ALA A 198 -2.32 -21.01 -9.00
C ALA A 198 -0.86 -21.46 -9.15
N GLN A 199 -0.08 -20.78 -10.01
CA GLN A 199 1.34 -21.06 -10.18
C GLN A 199 2.22 -20.58 -9.00
N LEU A 200 1.77 -19.60 -8.20
CA LEU A 200 2.52 -19.07 -7.05
C LEU A 200 2.32 -19.86 -5.75
N LEU A 201 1.32 -20.75 -5.69
CA LEU A 201 1.07 -21.59 -4.52
C LEU A 201 2.27 -22.52 -4.20
N PRO A 202 2.49 -22.89 -2.92
CA PRO A 202 3.49 -23.90 -2.54
C PRO A 202 3.26 -25.24 -3.24
N LYS A 203 4.30 -26.04 -3.49
CA LYS A 203 4.22 -27.30 -4.25
C LYS A 203 3.07 -28.23 -3.81
N GLY A 204 2.78 -28.32 -2.51
CA GLY A 204 1.69 -29.16 -1.97
C GLY A 204 0.26 -28.61 -2.16
N LEU A 205 0.12 -27.34 -2.54
CA LEU A 205 -1.18 -26.66 -2.73
C LEU A 205 -1.44 -26.27 -4.19
N LYS A 206 -0.47 -26.48 -5.11
CA LYS A 206 -0.65 -26.19 -6.53
C LYS A 206 -1.72 -27.12 -7.10
N PRO A 207 -2.78 -26.60 -7.73
CA PRO A 207 -3.73 -27.45 -8.44
C PRO A 207 -3.00 -28.19 -9.58
N PRO A 208 -3.45 -29.40 -9.97
CA PRO A 208 -2.76 -30.22 -10.96
C PRO A 208 -2.40 -29.45 -12.23
N GLU A 209 -3.29 -28.60 -12.74
CA GLU A 209 -3.11 -27.84 -13.98
C GLU A 209 -1.95 -26.83 -13.92
N ALA A 210 -1.60 -26.38 -12.71
CA ALA A 210 -0.51 -25.44 -12.43
C ALA A 210 0.84 -26.14 -12.12
N GLN A 211 0.87 -27.48 -12.10
CA GLN A 211 2.09 -28.25 -11.91
C GLN A 211 2.78 -28.51 -13.26
N GLU A 212 4.11 -28.61 -13.22
CA GLU A 212 4.92 -29.08 -14.34
C GLU A 212 5.39 -30.52 -14.05
N PRO A 213 5.51 -31.40 -15.07
CA PRO A 213 6.00 -32.76 -14.88
C PRO A 213 7.43 -32.79 -14.33
N GLN A 214 7.68 -33.56 -13.26
CA GLN A 214 8.97 -33.60 -12.54
C GLN A 214 10.18 -33.91 -13.44
N ALA A 215 10.03 -34.75 -14.47
CA ALA A 215 11.12 -35.10 -15.39
C ALA A 215 11.56 -33.93 -16.29
N ALA A 216 10.78 -32.85 -16.39
CA ALA A 216 11.08 -31.68 -17.22
C ALA A 216 11.82 -30.56 -16.46
N GLU A 217 11.95 -30.62 -15.13
CA GLU A 217 12.45 -29.50 -14.30
C GLU A 217 13.94 -29.14 -14.51
N SER A 218 14.74 -29.91 -15.28
CA SER A 218 16.18 -29.60 -15.47
C SER A 218 16.81 -29.89 -16.84
N ALA A 219 16.11 -30.49 -17.82
CA ALA A 219 16.73 -30.91 -19.09
C ALA A 219 16.04 -30.45 -20.39
N TRP A 220 14.76 -30.07 -20.35
CA TRP A 220 13.97 -29.80 -21.56
C TRP A 220 13.45 -28.37 -21.63
N THR A 221 13.43 -27.77 -22.82
CA THR A 221 12.86 -26.43 -23.02
C THR A 221 11.35 -26.53 -23.27
N LEU A 222 10.55 -25.87 -22.43
CA LEU A 222 9.09 -25.79 -22.61
C LEU A 222 8.76 -24.80 -23.75
N LEU A 223 8.06 -25.29 -24.78
CA LEU A 223 7.63 -24.50 -25.93
C LEU A 223 6.15 -24.10 -25.89
N ARG A 224 5.30 -24.92 -25.26
CA ARG A 224 3.87 -24.68 -25.17
C ARG A 224 3.28 -25.32 -23.91
N ARG A 225 2.53 -24.51 -23.15
CA ARG A 225 1.74 -24.86 -21.97
C ARG A 225 0.25 -24.72 -22.31
N ALA A 226 -0.34 -25.76 -22.91
CA ALA A 226 -1.77 -25.82 -23.22
C ALA A 226 -2.55 -26.54 -22.11
N ALA A 227 -3.88 -26.38 -22.06
CA ALA A 227 -4.71 -26.99 -21.03
C ALA A 227 -4.57 -28.53 -20.95
N ALA A 228 -4.52 -29.24 -22.09
CA ALA A 228 -4.42 -30.70 -22.10
C ALA A 228 -3.02 -31.28 -22.33
N TYR A 229 -2.06 -30.47 -22.79
CA TYR A 229 -0.73 -30.98 -23.14
C TYR A 229 0.39 -29.96 -22.92
N ARG A 230 1.61 -30.48 -22.78
CA ARG A 230 2.86 -29.70 -22.74
C ARG A 230 3.73 -30.09 -23.93
N VAL A 231 4.31 -29.12 -24.63
CA VAL A 231 5.27 -29.37 -25.72
C VAL A 231 6.67 -28.99 -25.27
N TYR A 232 7.60 -29.93 -25.41
CA TYR A 232 9.00 -29.74 -25.06
C TYR A 232 9.92 -29.91 -26.27
N ARG A 233 11.10 -29.30 -26.19
CA ARG A 233 12.22 -29.48 -27.09
C ARG A 233 13.42 -30.06 -26.35
N ASP A 234 14.02 -31.09 -26.94
CA ASP A 234 15.21 -31.77 -26.43
C ASP A 234 16.09 -32.21 -27.61
N GLY A 235 17.32 -31.71 -27.70
CA GLY A 235 18.28 -32.12 -28.75
C GLY A 235 17.83 -31.90 -30.20
N GLY A 236 16.87 -31.00 -30.47
CA GLY A 236 16.29 -30.77 -31.80
C GLY A 236 15.01 -31.58 -32.09
N GLU A 237 14.63 -32.50 -31.21
CA GLU A 237 13.36 -33.22 -31.28
C GLU A 237 12.28 -32.50 -30.47
N HIS A 238 11.05 -32.53 -30.99
CA HIS A 238 9.87 -31.97 -30.35
C HIS A 238 8.91 -33.09 -29.97
N PHE A 239 8.43 -33.07 -28.74
CA PHE A 239 7.46 -34.05 -28.26
C PHE A 239 6.46 -33.41 -27.31
N ALA A 240 5.25 -33.95 -27.30
CA ALA A 240 4.16 -33.52 -26.45
C ALA A 240 3.86 -34.58 -25.38
N VAL A 241 3.67 -34.14 -24.14
CA VAL A 241 3.24 -34.99 -23.02
C VAL A 241 1.88 -34.51 -22.52
N GLU A 242 1.14 -35.42 -21.89
CA GLU A 242 -0.12 -35.09 -21.23
C GLU A 242 0.10 -34.06 -20.13
N ALA A 243 -0.76 -33.04 -20.07
CA ALA A 243 -0.70 -32.04 -19.01
C ALA A 243 -1.13 -32.65 -17.67
N PRO A 244 -0.45 -32.29 -16.57
CA PRO A 244 -0.92 -32.66 -15.23
C PRO A 244 -2.36 -32.16 -14.99
N GLY A 245 -3.25 -33.05 -14.53
CA GLY A 245 -4.68 -32.76 -14.32
C GLY A 245 -5.61 -33.09 -15.49
N PHE A 246 -5.08 -33.34 -16.69
CA PHE A 246 -5.87 -33.81 -17.82
C PHE A 246 -6.04 -35.34 -17.74
N VAL A 247 -7.27 -35.84 -17.94
CA VAL A 247 -7.64 -37.26 -17.74
C VAL A 247 -8.08 -37.92 -19.06
N GLY A 248 -7.42 -37.59 -20.17
CA GLY A 248 -7.82 -38.04 -21.52
C GLY A 248 -6.89 -39.10 -22.13
N GLY A 249 -5.68 -39.26 -21.60
CA GLY A 249 -4.61 -40.08 -22.17
C GLY A 249 -4.03 -39.50 -23.45
N LEU A 250 -2.96 -40.12 -23.95
CA LEU A 250 -2.23 -39.67 -25.14
C LEU A 250 -3.10 -39.59 -26.41
N GLU A 251 -4.15 -40.39 -26.52
CA GLU A 251 -5.03 -40.35 -27.69
C GLU A 251 -5.94 -39.11 -27.69
N ALA A 252 -6.41 -38.66 -26.51
CA ALA A 252 -7.13 -37.40 -26.40
C ALA A 252 -6.19 -36.20 -26.62
N VAL A 253 -4.95 -36.29 -26.13
CA VAL A 253 -3.90 -35.32 -26.43
C VAL A 253 -3.66 -35.22 -27.94
N ARG A 254 -3.52 -36.36 -28.64
CA ARG A 254 -3.38 -36.39 -30.11
C ARG A 254 -4.54 -35.70 -30.82
N ARG A 255 -5.79 -35.92 -30.38
CA ARG A 255 -6.98 -35.27 -30.94
C ARG A 255 -6.96 -33.75 -30.72
N GLN A 256 -6.66 -33.29 -29.50
CA GLN A 256 -6.58 -31.86 -29.21
C GLN A 256 -5.40 -31.18 -29.93
N MET A 257 -4.24 -31.84 -30.01
CA MET A 257 -3.12 -31.36 -30.81
C MET A 257 -3.53 -31.16 -32.26
N LYS A 258 -4.22 -32.15 -32.85
CA LYS A 258 -4.76 -32.04 -34.22
C LYS A 258 -5.77 -30.90 -34.35
N ALA A 259 -6.66 -30.71 -33.37
CA ALA A 259 -7.60 -29.59 -33.33
C ALA A 259 -6.90 -28.22 -33.24
N HIS A 260 -5.72 -28.16 -32.61
CA HIS A 260 -4.86 -26.97 -32.55
C HIS A 260 -3.85 -26.88 -33.72
N GLY A 261 -3.99 -27.70 -34.76
CA GLY A 261 -3.15 -27.67 -35.97
C GLY A 261 -1.76 -28.27 -35.81
N LEU A 262 -1.53 -29.13 -34.80
CA LEU A 262 -0.29 -29.87 -34.61
C LEU A 262 -0.46 -31.35 -34.99
N GLU A 263 0.46 -31.88 -35.80
CA GLU A 263 0.49 -33.30 -36.15
C GLU A 263 1.44 -34.10 -35.25
N ALA A 264 0.88 -35.07 -34.55
CA ALA A 264 1.58 -35.98 -33.65
C ALA A 264 1.78 -37.36 -34.30
N GLY A 265 3.01 -37.86 -34.23
CA GLY A 265 3.44 -39.16 -34.73
C GLY A 265 3.44 -40.24 -33.65
N GLU A 266 4.51 -41.05 -33.66
CA GLU A 266 4.64 -42.21 -32.78
C GLU A 266 4.80 -41.83 -31.31
N VAL A 267 4.41 -42.76 -30.43
CA VAL A 267 4.60 -42.63 -28.99
C VAL A 267 6.07 -42.86 -28.66
N VAL A 268 6.69 -41.89 -28.01
CA VAL A 268 8.08 -41.93 -27.56
C VAL A 268 8.12 -41.96 -26.04
N ARG A 269 9.13 -42.64 -25.48
CA ARG A 269 9.38 -42.66 -24.03
C ARG A 269 10.67 -41.91 -23.73
N LYS A 270 10.58 -40.78 -23.03
CA LYS A 270 11.73 -39.96 -22.62
C LYS A 270 11.60 -39.62 -21.14
N GLY A 271 12.70 -39.71 -20.39
CA GLY A 271 12.73 -39.35 -18.96
C GLY A 271 11.71 -40.10 -18.08
N GLY A 272 11.35 -41.33 -18.43
CA GLY A 272 10.33 -42.12 -17.74
C GLY A 272 8.88 -41.85 -18.16
N MET A 273 8.60 -40.77 -18.90
CA MET A 273 7.26 -40.38 -19.37
C MET A 273 6.98 -40.87 -20.80
N GLN A 274 5.71 -41.15 -21.09
CA GLN A 274 5.25 -41.40 -22.46
C GLN A 274 4.74 -40.08 -23.07
N GLY A 275 5.11 -39.81 -24.32
CA GLY A 275 4.68 -38.64 -25.07
C GLY A 275 4.54 -38.94 -26.55
N LEU A 276 4.09 -37.97 -27.33
CA LEU A 276 3.93 -38.06 -28.78
C LEU A 276 5.02 -37.24 -29.47
N ARG A 277 5.79 -37.85 -30.38
CA ARG A 277 6.72 -37.13 -31.24
C ARG A 277 5.94 -36.22 -32.19
N LEU A 278 6.34 -34.97 -32.39
CA LEU A 278 5.71 -34.07 -33.37
C LEU A 278 6.30 -34.33 -34.77
N LEU A 279 5.44 -34.53 -35.78
CA LEU A 279 5.88 -34.98 -37.12
C LEU A 279 6.33 -33.85 -38.06
N GLU A 280 5.85 -32.63 -37.90
CA GLU A 280 6.32 -31.47 -38.67
C GLU A 280 6.18 -30.18 -37.84
N CYS A 281 7.28 -29.54 -37.47
CA CYS A 281 7.29 -28.08 -37.30
C CYS A 281 7.61 -27.49 -38.68
N ARG A 282 6.60 -27.08 -39.46
CA ARG A 282 6.82 -26.33 -40.70
C ARG A 282 7.47 -24.97 -40.40
N ALA A 283 8.79 -24.95 -40.33
CA ALA A 283 9.61 -23.73 -40.42
C ALA A 283 11.05 -24.03 -40.91
N ARG A 284 11.23 -25.03 -41.79
CA ARG A 284 12.52 -25.32 -42.44
C ARG A 284 12.41 -25.68 -43.92
N GLU A 285 11.86 -24.77 -44.71
CA GLU A 285 12.05 -24.77 -46.19
C GLU A 285 12.57 -23.45 -46.77
N LYS A 286 13.08 -22.51 -45.95
CA LYS A 286 13.83 -21.34 -46.46
C LYS A 286 15.26 -21.17 -45.93
N GLU A 287 15.76 -22.09 -45.09
CA GLU A 287 17.18 -22.10 -44.66
C GLU A 287 18.15 -22.68 -45.71
N LYS A 288 17.67 -23.13 -46.88
CA LYS A 288 18.56 -23.56 -47.98
C LYS A 288 19.25 -22.39 -48.71
N SER A 289 18.77 -21.15 -48.57
CA SER A 289 19.32 -19.99 -49.30
C SER A 289 20.45 -19.24 -48.55
N TYR A 290 20.46 -19.29 -47.22
CA TYR A 290 21.45 -18.54 -46.41
C TYR A 290 22.76 -19.31 -46.16
N ALA A 291 22.73 -20.65 -46.21
CA ALA A 291 23.92 -21.50 -46.10
C ALA A 291 24.78 -21.47 -47.38
N GLU A 292 24.19 -21.29 -48.56
CA GLU A 292 24.92 -21.14 -49.84
C GLU A 292 25.63 -19.78 -49.97
N LEU A 293 25.13 -18.73 -49.31
CA LEU A 293 25.78 -17.41 -49.26
C LEU A 293 26.93 -17.36 -48.25
N LYS A 294 26.87 -18.13 -47.16
CA LYS A 294 27.96 -18.20 -46.16
C LYS A 294 29.18 -18.99 -46.68
N ASN A 295 28.98 -19.92 -47.61
CA ASN A 295 30.06 -20.65 -48.29
C ASN A 295 30.80 -19.84 -49.37
N LYS A 296 30.37 -18.61 -49.68
CA LYS A 296 31.12 -17.66 -50.52
C LYS A 296 31.99 -16.68 -49.74
N VAL A 297 32.02 -16.78 -48.41
CA VAL A 297 32.95 -16.03 -47.55
C VAL A 297 33.76 -17.02 -46.68
N GLY A 298 34.28 -18.06 -47.33
CA GLY A 298 35.41 -18.82 -46.84
C GLY A 298 36.70 -18.20 -47.37
N THR A 299 37.28 -17.23 -46.66
CA THR A 299 38.73 -16.98 -46.75
C THR A 299 39.22 -16.26 -45.51
N LEU A 300 39.80 -17.02 -44.57
CA LEU A 300 41.07 -16.78 -43.86
C LEU A 300 41.02 -17.23 -42.40
N ARG A 301 41.84 -18.27 -42.13
CA ARG A 301 42.38 -18.77 -40.84
C ARG A 301 41.40 -19.54 -39.94
N GLY A 302 41.60 -20.79 -39.55
CA GLY A 302 42.75 -21.70 -39.64
C GLY A 302 43.26 -22.09 -38.23
N ASN A 303 43.30 -23.42 -37.98
CA ASN A 303 44.10 -24.18 -36.97
C ASN A 303 43.56 -24.17 -35.53
N VAL A 304 43.60 -25.23 -34.68
CA VAL A 304 44.21 -26.59 -34.64
C VAL A 304 43.57 -27.29 -33.39
N ALA A 305 43.01 -28.50 -33.51
CA ALA A 305 43.49 -29.81 -33.00
C ALA A 305 43.45 -30.02 -31.45
N ASP A 306 42.66 -30.99 -30.95
CA ASP A 306 43.05 -32.29 -30.33
C ASP A 306 42.84 -32.21 -28.79
N GLU A 307 42.53 -33.21 -27.95
CA GLU A 307 42.64 -34.67 -27.96
C GLU A 307 41.83 -35.28 -26.77
N GLU A 308 41.42 -36.55 -26.92
CA GLU A 308 41.29 -37.71 -25.99
C GLU A 308 41.36 -37.53 -24.44
N GLY A 309 40.76 -38.34 -23.55
CA GLY A 309 40.12 -39.66 -23.60
C GLY A 309 40.16 -40.35 -22.20
N ARG A 310 39.53 -41.54 -22.10
CA ARG A 310 39.69 -42.62 -21.06
C ARG A 310 38.91 -42.45 -19.74
N SER A 311 37.90 -43.27 -19.35
CA SER A 311 37.65 -44.73 -19.29
C SER A 311 37.89 -45.33 -17.89
N SER A 312 37.06 -46.34 -17.55
CA SER A 312 37.12 -47.33 -16.46
C SER A 312 36.40 -46.90 -15.17
N ASP A 313 35.67 -47.73 -14.42
CA ASP A 313 35.05 -49.05 -14.61
C ASP A 313 34.41 -49.41 -13.25
N ILE A 314 33.36 -50.25 -13.29
CA ILE A 314 33.09 -51.33 -12.32
C ILE A 314 32.38 -51.05 -10.96
N GLN A 315 31.24 -51.75 -10.89
CA GLN A 315 30.58 -52.49 -9.79
C GLN A 315 29.71 -51.83 -8.72
N VAL A 316 28.44 -52.17 -8.89
CA VAL A 316 27.39 -52.42 -7.90
C VAL A 316 27.71 -53.65 -7.06
N ASP A 317 27.45 -53.60 -5.76
CA ASP A 317 26.94 -54.74 -4.98
C ASP A 317 26.02 -54.24 -3.83
N PRO A 318 25.03 -55.04 -3.36
CA PRO A 318 23.82 -54.56 -2.68
C PRO A 318 23.74 -54.95 -1.19
N LEU A 319 23.24 -54.06 -0.34
CA LEU A 319 22.75 -54.32 1.03
C LEU A 319 21.98 -53.06 1.47
N ASP A 320 20.90 -53.06 2.23
CA ASP A 320 19.99 -54.08 2.76
C ASP A 320 18.85 -53.28 3.42
N LYS A 321 17.67 -53.90 3.48
CA LYS A 321 16.52 -53.70 4.41
C LYS A 321 16.39 -52.38 5.19
N MET A 322 15.29 -51.69 4.89
CA MET A 322 14.66 -50.65 5.73
C MET A 322 14.23 -51.22 7.10
N PRO A 323 14.46 -50.52 8.23
CA PRO A 323 13.82 -50.87 9.49
C PRO A 323 12.38 -50.35 9.50
N GLN A 324 11.45 -51.24 9.83
CA GLN A 324 10.06 -50.94 10.13
C GLN A 324 9.89 -50.36 11.53
N GLU A 325 8.90 -49.46 11.63
CA GLU A 325 7.97 -49.24 12.75
C GLU A 325 8.40 -49.75 14.12
N LYS A 326 8.81 -48.84 15.02
CA LYS A 326 8.79 -49.12 16.47
C LYS A 326 8.81 -47.93 17.45
N GLU A 327 8.67 -46.68 17.01
CA GLU A 327 8.71 -45.54 17.95
C GLU A 327 7.34 -45.03 18.44
N GLU A 328 6.21 -45.59 17.98
CA GLU A 328 4.88 -45.07 18.34
C GLU A 328 4.21 -45.78 19.54
N LYS A 329 4.92 -46.65 20.29
CA LYS A 329 4.35 -47.40 21.43
C LYS A 329 4.92 -47.09 22.81
N ASP A 330 5.92 -46.21 22.91
CA ASP A 330 6.57 -45.90 24.19
C ASP A 330 6.14 -44.55 24.81
N GLU A 331 5.31 -43.74 24.14
CA GLU A 331 4.75 -42.51 24.73
C GLU A 331 3.44 -42.71 25.51
N GLU A 332 2.79 -43.88 25.40
CA GLU A 332 1.45 -44.13 25.94
C GLU A 332 1.42 -44.47 27.46
N LYS A 333 2.51 -44.25 28.20
CA LYS A 333 2.60 -44.57 29.65
C LYS A 333 3.04 -43.42 30.58
N LYS A 334 3.02 -42.17 30.12
CA LYS A 334 3.47 -41.02 30.93
C LYS A 334 2.46 -39.88 31.16
N GLU A 335 1.18 -40.07 30.85
CA GLU A 335 0.21 -38.95 30.91
C GLU A 335 -0.43 -38.67 32.29
N ASP A 336 -0.12 -39.42 33.37
CA ASP A 336 -0.74 -39.19 34.70
C ASP A 336 0.20 -38.59 35.76
N GLU A 337 1.43 -38.17 35.42
CA GLU A 337 2.28 -37.40 36.33
C GLU A 337 2.10 -35.89 36.10
N ALA A 338 1.54 -35.20 37.10
CA ALA A 338 1.38 -33.76 37.08
C ALA A 338 2.75 -33.06 36.96
N ASP A 339 2.99 -32.38 35.83
CA ASP A 339 4.22 -31.59 35.61
C ASP A 339 4.29 -30.43 36.63
N PRO A 340 5.35 -30.36 37.47
CA PRO A 340 5.48 -29.36 38.52
C PRO A 340 5.59 -27.91 38.00
N ASN A 341 5.84 -27.69 36.70
CA ASN A 341 5.94 -26.35 36.11
C ASN A 341 4.59 -25.78 35.65
N LEU A 342 3.52 -26.58 35.63
CA LEU A 342 2.18 -26.13 35.25
C LEU A 342 1.23 -26.12 36.46
N THR A 343 0.34 -25.12 36.50
CA THR A 343 -0.76 -25.15 37.47
C THR A 343 -1.79 -26.21 37.07
N LYS A 344 -2.57 -26.68 38.04
CA LYS A 344 -3.64 -27.67 37.81
C LYS A 344 -4.64 -27.19 36.74
N GLU A 345 -4.84 -25.87 36.68
CA GLU A 345 -5.73 -25.22 35.73
C GLU A 345 -5.12 -25.13 34.32
N GLU A 346 -3.80 -24.98 34.18
CA GLU A 346 -3.12 -25.04 32.87
C GLU A 346 -3.09 -26.45 32.33
N GLN A 347 -2.87 -27.45 33.19
CA GLN A 347 -2.96 -28.87 32.82
C GLN A 347 -4.37 -29.22 32.36
N ALA A 348 -5.40 -28.74 33.08
CA ALA A 348 -6.79 -28.86 32.66
C ALA A 348 -7.10 -28.13 31.34
N ALA A 349 -6.30 -27.12 30.98
CA ALA A 349 -6.40 -26.39 29.73
C ALA A 349 -5.59 -26.99 28.58
N HIS A 350 -5.00 -28.18 28.77
CA HIS A 350 -4.15 -28.86 27.78
C HIS A 350 -2.98 -28.00 27.28
N ILE A 351 -2.52 -27.09 28.14
CA ILE A 351 -1.37 -26.23 27.85
C ILE A 351 -0.10 -27.08 27.96
N LYS A 352 0.77 -26.99 26.94
CA LYS A 352 2.09 -27.65 26.99
C LYS A 352 3.09 -26.85 27.86
N PRO A 353 4.11 -27.52 28.45
CA PRO A 353 5.20 -26.86 29.17
C PRO A 353 5.90 -25.80 28.31
N ARG A 354 6.32 -24.70 28.95
CA ARG A 354 6.84 -23.53 28.23
C ARG A 354 8.31 -23.67 27.89
N SER A 355 8.63 -23.39 26.63
CA SER A 355 10.00 -23.25 26.13
C SER A 355 10.16 -21.95 25.36
N CYS A 356 11.39 -21.44 25.27
CA CYS A 356 11.66 -20.22 24.53
C CYS A 356 11.45 -20.45 23.02
N THR A 357 10.58 -19.65 22.40
CA THR A 357 10.23 -19.78 20.98
C THR A 357 10.88 -18.67 20.13
N ASP A 358 11.30 -19.02 18.90
CA ASP A 358 11.89 -18.11 17.90
C ASP A 358 13.02 -17.20 18.43
N VAL A 359 13.97 -17.77 19.17
CA VAL A 359 15.06 -17.04 19.87
C VAL A 359 15.88 -16.13 18.94
N ILE A 360 16.09 -16.51 17.68
CA ILE A 360 16.78 -15.68 16.68
C ILE A 360 16.08 -14.33 16.51
N CYS A 361 14.75 -14.30 16.53
CA CYS A 361 13.99 -13.07 16.38
C CYS A 361 14.16 -12.13 17.58
N ILE A 362 14.39 -12.70 18.79
CA ILE A 362 14.74 -11.90 19.98
C ILE A 362 16.05 -11.15 19.74
N PHE A 363 17.09 -11.83 19.24
CA PHE A 363 18.38 -11.18 18.95
C PHE A 363 18.26 -10.10 17.88
N LEU A 364 17.48 -10.34 16.82
CA LEU A 364 17.21 -9.34 15.79
C LEU A 364 16.47 -8.12 16.35
N PHE A 365 15.47 -8.33 17.20
CA PHE A 365 14.71 -7.25 17.83
C PHE A 365 15.59 -6.44 18.77
N VAL A 366 16.42 -7.09 19.60
CA VAL A 366 17.37 -6.39 20.49
C VAL A 366 18.38 -5.58 19.68
N ALA A 367 18.92 -6.15 18.59
CA ALA A 367 19.82 -5.41 17.70
C ALA A 367 19.13 -4.18 17.08
N ALA A 368 17.84 -4.31 16.70
CA ALA A 368 17.07 -3.19 16.19
C ALA A 368 16.85 -2.09 17.25
N LEU A 369 16.59 -2.46 18.51
CA LEU A 369 16.49 -1.50 19.63
C LEU A 369 17.82 -0.78 19.91
N VAL A 370 18.95 -1.49 19.80
CA VAL A 370 20.28 -0.88 19.93
C VAL A 370 20.52 0.14 18.81
N GLY A 371 20.19 -0.21 17.56
CA GLY A 371 20.25 0.75 16.45
C GLY A 371 19.32 1.95 16.67
N LEU A 372 18.11 1.71 17.21
CA LEU A 372 17.14 2.77 17.51
C LEU A 372 17.68 3.74 18.55
N TYR A 373 18.37 3.24 19.58
CA TYR A 373 19.03 4.07 20.58
C TYR A 373 20.04 5.03 19.94
N PHE A 374 20.89 4.56 19.02
CA PHE A 374 21.86 5.43 18.33
C PHE A 374 21.19 6.49 17.46
N VAL A 375 20.10 6.14 16.77
CA VAL A 375 19.34 7.08 15.95
C VAL A 375 18.64 8.14 16.80
N VAL A 376 18.03 7.74 17.93
CA VAL A 376 17.43 8.69 18.87
C VAL A 376 18.50 9.57 19.52
N ARG A 377 19.67 9.02 19.85
CA ARG A 377 20.81 9.77 20.39
C ARG A 377 21.27 10.85 19.41
N TYR A 378 21.37 10.52 18.12
CA TYR A 378 21.66 11.48 17.06
C TYR A 378 20.63 12.61 17.01
N GLY A 379 19.33 12.26 17.04
CA GLY A 379 18.25 13.25 17.06
C GLY A 379 18.27 14.13 18.32
N TRP A 380 18.72 13.61 19.47
CA TRP A 380 18.87 14.38 20.69
C TRP A 380 20.06 15.35 20.64
N ASP A 381 21.17 14.96 20.03
CA ASP A 381 22.37 15.81 19.90
C ASP A 381 22.19 16.95 18.89
N ASN A 382 21.46 16.68 17.80
CA ASN A 382 21.40 17.60 16.65
C ASN A 382 20.02 18.24 16.44
N GLY A 383 18.96 17.67 17.02
CA GLY A 383 17.58 18.13 16.85
C GLY A 383 17.09 19.02 17.98
N ASP A 384 16.19 19.93 17.64
CA ASP A 384 15.38 20.70 18.59
C ASP A 384 13.91 20.72 18.14
N THR A 385 13.05 19.97 18.83
CA THR A 385 11.62 19.83 18.47
C THR A 385 10.87 21.16 18.48
N ARG A 386 11.38 22.17 19.21
CA ARG A 386 10.76 23.49 19.29
C ARG A 386 10.76 24.21 17.94
N ARG A 387 11.70 23.86 17.04
CA ARG A 387 11.74 24.35 15.65
C ARG A 387 10.50 24.01 14.82
N ILE A 388 9.71 23.01 15.24
CA ILE A 388 8.54 22.51 14.51
C ILE A 388 7.26 23.28 14.86
N TYR A 389 7.23 24.00 15.99
CA TYR A 389 6.03 24.70 16.45
C TYR A 389 6.29 26.14 16.93
N HIS A 390 7.54 26.58 17.01
CA HIS A 390 7.89 28.00 17.18
C HIS A 390 7.97 28.69 15.81
N GLY A 391 7.64 29.98 15.80
CA GLY A 391 7.87 30.83 14.65
C GLY A 391 9.36 31.07 14.42
N ILE A 392 9.73 31.25 13.15
CA ILE A 392 11.11 31.51 12.73
C ILE A 392 11.09 32.84 11.96
N ASN A 393 11.91 33.82 12.36
CA ASN A 393 12.01 35.12 11.68
C ASN A 393 12.56 34.97 10.25
N TRP A 394 12.69 36.04 9.48
CA TRP A 394 13.25 36.00 8.12
C TRP A 394 14.74 35.64 8.06
N GLU A 395 15.51 35.85 9.13
CA GLU A 395 16.95 35.55 9.20
C GLU A 395 17.27 34.06 9.47
N GLY A 396 16.27 33.28 9.90
CA GLY A 396 16.45 31.85 10.19
C GLY A 396 16.47 31.53 11.69
N GLU A 397 16.24 32.53 12.52
CA GLU A 397 16.30 32.42 13.96
C GLU A 397 14.93 32.06 14.53
N VAL A 398 14.92 31.11 15.46
CA VAL A 398 13.73 30.61 16.12
C VAL A 398 13.38 31.51 17.30
N CYS A 399 12.22 32.16 17.24
CA CYS A 399 11.79 33.13 18.23
C CYS A 399 11.76 32.51 19.65
N GLY A 400 12.45 33.16 20.59
CA GLY A 400 12.56 32.75 21.99
C GLY A 400 13.59 31.66 22.29
N LEU A 401 14.36 31.18 21.29
CA LEU A 401 15.34 30.11 21.46
C LEU A 401 16.75 30.54 21.08
N ASP A 402 16.94 31.08 19.88
CA ASP A 402 18.26 31.47 19.39
C ASP A 402 18.78 32.69 20.13
N SER A 403 20.10 32.79 20.30
CA SER A 403 20.72 33.76 21.21
C SER A 403 20.38 35.22 20.91
N ALA A 404 20.14 35.56 19.63
CA ALA A 404 19.80 36.93 19.21
C ALA A 404 18.32 37.31 19.45
N VAL A 405 17.44 36.31 19.58
CA VAL A 405 15.98 36.48 19.71
C VAL A 405 15.42 35.76 20.95
N LYS A 406 16.27 35.45 21.92
CA LYS A 406 15.91 34.67 23.11
C LYS A 406 14.87 35.38 24.00
N ASP A 407 14.92 36.71 24.05
CA ASP A 407 13.99 37.60 24.74
C ASP A 407 12.74 37.95 23.90
N LYS A 408 12.66 37.45 22.67
CA LYS A 408 11.60 37.75 21.69
C LYS A 408 10.87 36.47 21.27
N PRO A 409 9.95 35.93 22.09
CA PRO A 409 9.34 34.63 21.86
C PRO A 409 8.21 34.61 20.80
N LEU A 410 7.75 35.77 20.34
CA LEU A 410 6.58 35.89 19.48
C LEU A 410 6.97 36.23 18.04
N LEU A 411 6.40 35.51 17.07
CA LEU A 411 6.55 35.84 15.64
C LEU A 411 5.49 36.85 15.21
N TYR A 412 5.91 37.93 14.56
CA TYR A 412 5.07 39.03 14.09
C TYR A 412 5.28 39.29 12.59
N TRP A 413 4.20 39.60 11.87
CA TRP A 413 4.24 40.00 10.46
C TRP A 413 4.02 41.50 10.33
N CYS A 414 5.01 42.18 9.77
CA CYS A 414 4.98 43.63 9.59
C CYS A 414 4.08 44.05 8.43
N THR A 415 3.67 45.32 8.41
CA THR A 415 3.05 45.92 7.22
C THR A 415 4.12 46.30 6.18
N LYS A 416 3.78 46.22 4.89
CA LYS A 416 4.55 46.85 3.82
C LYS A 416 4.15 48.32 3.75
N PRO A 417 5.09 49.27 3.77
CA PRO A 417 4.77 50.67 3.61
C PRO A 417 4.15 50.87 2.22
N GLY A 418 3.01 51.57 2.18
CA GLY A 418 2.58 52.23 0.96
C GLY A 418 3.68 53.22 0.52
N ARG A 419 3.82 53.45 -0.79
CA ARG A 419 4.86 54.29 -1.43
C ARG A 419 5.02 55.73 -0.87
N ALA A 420 4.21 56.15 0.09
CA ALA A 420 4.20 57.50 0.66
C ALA A 420 5.42 57.86 1.54
N LEU A 421 6.35 56.92 1.83
CA LEU A 421 7.51 57.17 2.71
C LEU A 421 8.89 56.93 2.08
N LEU A 422 8.96 56.63 0.77
CA LEU A 422 10.22 56.47 0.05
C LEU A 422 10.23 57.47 -1.11
N GLY A 423 11.09 58.49 -0.99
CA GLY A 423 11.27 59.54 -1.99
C GLY A 423 11.60 58.99 -3.37
N GLU A 424 11.18 59.77 -4.38
CA GLU A 424 11.40 59.54 -5.80
C GLU A 424 12.82 59.09 -6.12
N ASP A 425 12.97 57.90 -6.72
CA ASP A 425 13.66 57.72 -8.02
C ASP A 425 13.74 56.23 -8.39
N VAL A 426 13.76 55.96 -9.70
CA VAL A 426 13.87 54.67 -10.41
C VAL A 426 12.55 54.03 -10.85
N LEU A 427 12.11 54.42 -12.05
CA LEU A 427 11.05 53.80 -12.85
C LEU A 427 11.67 52.93 -13.94
N ASP A 428 11.30 51.65 -14.00
CA ASP A 428 11.42 50.86 -15.24
C ASP A 428 10.26 49.87 -15.47
N GLY A 429 9.60 50.07 -16.62
CA GLY A 429 8.96 49.07 -17.48
C GLY A 429 7.73 48.27 -17.01
N ALA A 430 7.83 47.50 -15.93
CA ALA A 430 6.91 46.36 -15.69
C ALA A 430 6.01 46.49 -14.43
N GLY A 431 6.29 47.42 -13.51
CA GLY A 431 5.56 47.58 -12.23
C GLY A 431 4.21 48.29 -12.30
N LYS A 432 3.84 48.87 -13.45
CA LYS A 432 2.71 49.83 -13.57
C LYS A 432 1.32 49.29 -13.17
N TRP A 433 1.07 47.99 -13.26
CA TRP A 433 -0.24 47.40 -12.94
C TRP A 433 -0.35 46.84 -11.53
N MET A 434 0.76 46.36 -10.93
CA MET A 434 0.79 45.92 -9.54
C MET A 434 0.89 47.11 -8.55
N ASP A 435 1.53 48.21 -8.97
CA ASP A 435 1.68 49.41 -8.14
C ASP A 435 0.38 50.21 -7.99
N LEU A 436 -0.52 50.18 -8.98
CA LEU A 436 -1.82 50.87 -8.88
C LEU A 436 -2.76 50.15 -7.89
N ALA A 437 -2.65 48.82 -7.77
CA ALA A 437 -3.40 48.04 -6.79
C ALA A 437 -2.93 48.32 -5.35
N ASN A 438 -1.62 48.47 -5.14
CA ASN A 438 -1.03 48.77 -3.82
C ASN A 438 -1.23 50.24 -3.36
N GLN A 439 -1.64 51.15 -4.24
CA GLN A 439 -1.98 52.54 -3.89
C GLN A 439 -3.41 52.72 -3.37
N ILE A 440 -4.30 51.74 -3.56
CA ILE A 440 -5.74 51.85 -3.26
C ILE A 440 -6.10 51.15 -1.93
N LEU A 441 -5.22 50.28 -1.42
CA LEU A 441 -5.47 49.46 -0.22
C LEU A 441 -4.92 50.15 1.04
N PRO A 442 -5.70 50.31 2.14
CA PRO A 442 -5.21 50.84 3.41
C PRO A 442 -4.05 50.01 4.00
N PRO A 443 -3.20 50.58 4.88
CA PRO A 443 -2.05 49.89 5.49
C PRO A 443 -2.40 48.56 6.18
N SER A 444 -3.64 48.42 6.68
CA SER A 444 -4.18 47.19 7.25
C SER A 444 -4.29 46.03 6.24
N GLN A 445 -4.23 46.30 4.93
CA GLN A 445 -4.43 45.31 3.88
C GLN A 445 -3.14 44.89 3.16
N ASN A 446 -1.97 45.40 3.58
CA ASN A 446 -0.69 45.16 2.93
C ASN A 446 0.34 44.57 3.90
N ILE A 447 0.12 43.34 4.39
CA ILE A 447 1.04 42.65 5.31
C ILE A 447 2.17 41.94 4.56
N ASP A 448 3.39 42.07 5.07
CA ASP A 448 4.54 41.31 4.61
C ASP A 448 4.57 39.91 5.23
N LEU A 449 4.01 38.95 4.51
CA LEU A 449 3.96 37.55 4.91
C LEU A 449 5.27 36.79 4.65
N LEU A 450 6.20 37.39 3.91
CA LEU A 450 7.47 36.78 3.52
C LEU A 450 8.58 37.03 4.54
N HIS A 451 8.53 38.16 5.26
CA HIS A 451 9.62 38.58 6.15
C HIS A 451 9.16 38.83 7.60
N PRO A 452 8.72 37.79 8.34
CA PRO A 452 8.32 37.95 9.72
C PRO A 452 9.51 38.23 10.66
N VAL A 453 9.24 38.88 11.78
CA VAL A 453 10.23 39.25 12.81
C VAL A 453 9.86 38.66 14.18
N CYS A 454 10.85 38.47 15.06
CA CYS A 454 10.57 38.11 16.45
C CYS A 454 10.38 39.37 17.31
N VAL A 455 9.38 39.36 18.19
CA VAL A 455 9.05 40.46 19.13
C VAL A 455 8.85 39.93 20.55
N SER A 456 9.04 40.81 21.55
CA SER A 456 8.88 40.48 22.97
C SER A 456 7.43 40.48 23.44
N ALA A 457 6.58 41.30 22.83
CA ALA A 457 5.14 41.40 23.11
C ALA A 457 4.41 41.80 21.82
N CYS A 458 3.17 41.33 21.65
CA CYS A 458 2.35 41.75 20.51
C CYS A 458 1.88 43.20 20.67
N PRO A 459 1.85 43.98 19.58
CA PRO A 459 1.40 45.36 19.61
C PRO A 459 -0.10 45.45 19.91
N ALA A 460 -0.48 46.02 21.05
CA ALA A 460 -1.90 46.11 21.43
C ALA A 460 -2.70 47.13 20.59
N ASN A 461 -2.00 48.09 19.96
CA ASN A 461 -2.56 49.14 19.14
C ASN A 461 -1.56 49.54 18.02
N SER A 462 -1.99 50.42 17.13
CA SER A 462 -1.18 50.91 16.01
C SER A 462 -0.22 52.07 16.36
N ASP A 463 0.04 52.32 17.65
CA ASP A 463 0.95 53.38 18.10
C ASP A 463 2.40 52.89 18.26
N THR A 464 2.62 51.60 18.05
CA THR A 464 3.91 50.94 18.20
C THR A 464 4.62 50.77 16.86
N PHE A 465 5.95 50.62 16.91
CA PHE A 465 6.78 50.48 15.73
C PHE A 465 7.81 49.37 15.93
N HIS A 466 7.87 48.43 14.99
CA HIS A 466 8.92 47.41 14.93
C HIS A 466 9.86 47.61 13.73
N SER A 467 11.11 47.17 13.87
CA SER A 467 12.10 47.18 12.78
C SER A 467 11.82 46.01 11.84
N CYS A 468 11.47 46.31 10.59
CA CYS A 468 11.03 45.34 9.60
C CYS A 468 11.86 45.47 8.32
N LEU A 469 12.12 44.35 7.65
CA LEU A 469 12.82 44.35 6.36
C LEU A 469 11.98 45.08 5.31
N GLN A 470 12.61 46.00 4.58
CA GLN A 470 11.93 46.83 3.57
C GLN A 470 12.49 46.65 2.17
N GLU A 471 13.82 46.65 2.07
CA GLU A 471 14.51 46.56 0.78
C GLU A 471 15.70 45.62 0.90
N VAL A 472 15.96 44.89 -0.18
CA VAL A 472 17.18 44.10 -0.34
C VAL A 472 17.92 44.63 -1.57
N LYS A 473 19.05 45.30 -1.33
CA LYS A 473 19.90 45.82 -2.41
C LYS A 473 20.92 44.76 -2.81
N VAL A 474 20.85 44.31 -4.05
CA VAL A 474 21.76 43.31 -4.61
C VAL A 474 22.78 44.00 -5.49
N GLU A 475 24.03 44.03 -5.07
CA GLU A 475 25.14 44.57 -5.84
C GLU A 475 25.91 43.40 -6.48
N LYS A 476 25.79 43.25 -7.80
CA LYS A 476 26.57 42.28 -8.56
C LYS A 476 27.98 42.82 -8.76
N GLN A 477 28.99 42.07 -8.32
CA GLN A 477 30.37 42.31 -8.74
C GLN A 477 30.69 41.49 -9.99
N GLU A 478 31.50 42.07 -10.88
CA GLU A 478 32.06 41.36 -12.03
C GLU A 478 32.86 40.11 -11.57
N PRO A 479 32.83 39.00 -12.34
CA PRO A 479 33.53 37.78 -11.97
C PRO A 479 35.03 38.04 -11.82
N LYS A 480 35.58 37.76 -10.63
CA LYS A 480 37.01 37.98 -10.33
C LYS A 480 37.92 36.88 -10.91
N SER A 481 37.36 35.79 -11.44
CA SER A 481 38.12 34.66 -11.99
C SER A 481 37.50 34.06 -13.25
N PHE A 482 38.37 33.50 -14.09
CA PHE A 482 38.05 32.90 -15.39
C PHE A 482 37.21 31.60 -15.28
N ASP A 483 36.90 31.14 -14.06
CA ASP A 483 36.12 29.94 -13.79
C ASP A 483 34.60 30.17 -13.76
N GLY A 484 34.16 31.42 -13.98
CA GLY A 484 32.75 31.79 -13.99
C GLY A 484 32.13 31.97 -12.60
N SER A 485 32.93 31.95 -11.53
CA SER A 485 32.43 32.30 -10.20
C SER A 485 32.28 33.83 -10.04
N PHE A 486 31.14 34.26 -9.51
CA PHE A 486 30.86 35.65 -9.17
C PHE A 486 30.52 35.75 -7.68
N TRP A 487 30.81 36.90 -7.09
CA TRP A 487 30.38 37.24 -5.75
C TRP A 487 29.23 38.25 -5.83
N MET A 488 28.25 38.10 -4.95
CA MET A 488 27.10 38.99 -4.87
C MET A 488 27.03 39.55 -3.46
N ASN A 489 27.10 40.88 -3.32
CA ASN A 489 26.88 41.54 -2.04
C ASN A 489 25.41 41.90 -1.93
N SER A 490 24.76 41.44 -0.88
CA SER A 490 23.35 41.75 -0.61
C SER A 490 23.27 42.59 0.67
N THR A 491 22.70 43.78 0.57
CA THR A 491 22.48 44.69 1.71
C THR A 491 21.00 44.69 2.07
N TYR A 492 20.69 44.26 3.28
CA TYR A 492 19.34 44.22 3.83
C TYR A 492 19.06 45.54 4.57
N ILE A 493 17.98 46.23 4.21
CA ILE A 493 17.60 47.51 4.81
C ILE A 493 16.32 47.31 5.61
N SER A 494 16.45 47.40 6.93
CA SER A 494 15.32 47.37 7.87
C SER A 494 14.96 48.79 8.32
N ARG A 495 13.66 49.10 8.41
CA ARG A 495 13.15 50.39 8.91
C ARG A 495 12.06 50.18 9.96
N LEU A 496 11.85 51.18 10.81
CA LEU A 496 10.71 51.20 11.72
C LEU A 496 9.42 51.38 10.92
N VAL A 497 8.49 50.44 11.07
CA VAL A 497 7.17 50.45 10.42
C VAL A 497 6.10 50.51 11.49
N GLN A 498 5.00 51.20 11.20
CA GLN A 498 3.85 51.28 12.10
C GLN A 498 3.16 49.91 12.20
N ASP A 499 2.92 49.49 13.44
CA ASP A 499 2.32 48.19 13.73
C ASP A 499 0.80 48.18 13.53
N VAL A 500 0.26 46.99 13.32
CA VAL A 500 -1.17 46.68 13.38
C VAL A 500 -1.48 46.02 14.71
N ALA A 501 -2.60 46.40 15.33
CA ALA A 501 -3.06 45.81 16.58
C ALA A 501 -3.18 44.29 16.46
N ALA A 502 -2.48 43.57 17.34
CA ALA A 502 -2.36 42.14 17.38
C ALA A 502 -2.43 41.61 18.81
N PHE A 503 -2.87 40.36 18.96
CA PHE A 503 -2.89 39.65 20.23
C PHE A 503 -1.95 38.44 20.18
N ALA A 504 -1.46 38.04 21.35
CA ALA A 504 -0.60 36.87 21.47
C ALA A 504 -1.44 35.60 21.30
N PHE A 505 -0.96 34.70 20.45
CA PHE A 505 -1.60 33.45 20.12
C PHE A 505 -0.65 32.29 20.38
N ALA A 506 -1.14 31.27 21.10
CA ALA A 506 -0.39 30.09 21.52
C ALA A 506 1.01 30.42 22.09
N ARG A 507 1.16 31.59 22.73
CA ARG A 507 2.42 32.14 23.26
C ARG A 507 3.60 32.18 22.27
N ARG A 508 3.34 32.16 20.97
CA ARG A 508 4.36 31.99 19.91
C ARG A 508 4.15 32.88 18.69
N PHE A 509 2.94 33.36 18.45
CA PHE A 509 2.61 34.15 17.28
C PHE A 509 1.80 35.39 17.69
N CYS A 510 1.92 36.45 16.90
CA CYS A 510 1.06 37.63 16.99
C CYS A 510 0.05 37.60 15.85
N LEU A 511 -1.23 37.52 16.19
CA LEU A 511 -2.33 37.53 15.23
C LEU A 511 -3.02 38.89 15.23
N PRO A 512 -3.34 39.45 14.05
CA PRO A 512 -4.04 40.72 13.95
C PRO A 512 -5.46 40.62 14.52
N GLN A 513 -5.94 41.70 15.13
CA GLN A 513 -7.31 41.77 15.66
C GLN A 513 -8.38 41.93 14.57
N GLU A 514 -8.02 42.42 13.39
CA GLU A 514 -8.96 42.62 12.28
C GLU A 514 -9.18 41.34 11.46
N ASN A 515 -10.44 40.88 11.36
CA ASN A 515 -10.83 39.64 10.69
C ASN A 515 -10.41 39.56 9.21
N PHE A 516 -10.46 40.66 8.46
CA PHE A 516 -10.06 40.71 7.06
C PHE A 516 -8.58 40.34 6.86
N ILE A 517 -7.73 40.75 7.80
CA ILE A 517 -6.30 40.48 7.77
C ILE A 517 -6.04 39.02 8.14
N LEU A 518 -6.77 38.50 9.12
CA LEU A 518 -6.70 37.11 9.55
C LEU A 518 -7.07 36.16 8.40
N GLU A 519 -8.05 36.51 7.56
CA GLU A 519 -8.41 35.74 6.36
C GLU A 519 -7.28 35.71 5.32
N ASN A 520 -6.60 36.83 5.07
CA ASN A 520 -5.45 36.89 4.13
C ASN A 520 -4.25 36.09 4.65
N ILE A 521 -3.98 36.16 5.96
CA ILE A 521 -2.97 35.35 6.63
C ILE A 521 -3.31 33.86 6.50
N ASN A 522 -4.55 33.48 6.81
CA ASN A 522 -5.02 32.09 6.75
C ASN A 522 -4.99 31.54 5.31
N ALA A 523 -5.40 32.35 4.32
CA ALA A 523 -5.33 32.00 2.90
C ALA A 523 -3.89 31.81 2.41
N THR A 524 -2.95 32.63 2.88
CA THR A 524 -1.52 32.50 2.55
C THR A 524 -0.89 31.29 3.23
N PHE A 525 -1.38 30.93 4.42
CA PHE A 525 -0.88 29.75 5.12
C PHE A 525 -1.36 28.43 4.52
N GLN A 526 -2.44 28.40 3.75
CA GLN A 526 -2.95 27.16 3.14
C GLN A 526 -1.88 26.44 2.32
N GLY A 527 -1.49 25.24 2.77
CA GLY A 527 -0.49 24.40 2.12
C GLY A 527 0.98 24.74 2.44
N SER A 528 1.23 25.73 3.30
CA SER A 528 2.58 26.12 3.76
C SER A 528 2.98 25.39 5.06
N ALA A 529 4.29 25.33 5.36
CA ALA A 529 4.79 24.82 6.64
C ALA A 529 4.22 25.60 7.85
N ASN A 530 3.92 26.89 7.68
CA ASN A 530 3.38 27.76 8.72
C ASN A 530 1.98 27.31 9.20
N GLN A 531 1.14 26.75 8.32
CA GLN A 531 -0.17 26.20 8.73
C GLN A 531 0.00 24.99 9.64
N VAL A 532 0.99 24.14 9.38
CA VAL A 532 1.29 22.97 10.22
C VAL A 532 1.82 23.42 11.57
N MET A 533 2.74 24.39 11.61
CA MET A 533 3.25 24.96 12.87
C MET A 533 2.13 25.59 13.70
N TYR A 534 1.25 26.35 13.06
CA TYR A 534 0.07 26.98 13.68
C TYR A 534 -0.87 25.94 14.32
N GLY A 535 -1.22 24.89 13.58
CA GLY A 535 -2.08 23.81 14.09
C GLY A 535 -1.43 23.01 15.22
N LEU A 536 -0.12 22.73 15.13
CA LEU A 536 0.61 22.02 16.19
C LEU A 536 0.70 22.84 17.49
N ALA A 537 0.84 24.16 17.39
CA ALA A 537 0.83 25.03 18.56
C ALA A 537 -0.53 24.97 19.29
N GLU A 538 -1.65 25.02 18.57
CA GLU A 538 -2.99 24.87 19.17
C GLU A 538 -3.17 23.49 19.83
N VAL A 539 -2.68 22.42 19.18
CA VAL A 539 -2.74 21.07 19.75
C VAL A 539 -1.97 20.98 21.07
N ILE A 540 -0.81 21.63 21.16
CA ILE A 540 0.01 21.66 22.39
C ILE A 540 -0.71 22.39 23.52
N GLU A 541 -1.31 23.55 23.25
CA GLU A 541 -2.05 24.29 24.27
C GLU A 541 -3.36 23.58 24.67
N SER A 542 -4.00 22.87 23.73
CA SER A 542 -5.22 22.09 23.94
C SER A 542 -5.02 20.76 24.67
N ARG A 543 -3.79 20.40 25.05
CA ARG A 543 -3.45 19.07 25.61
C ARG A 543 -4.34 18.61 26.76
N TRP A 544 -4.75 19.53 27.64
CA TRP A 544 -5.61 19.19 28.77
C TRP A 544 -7.03 18.81 28.32
N ALA A 545 -7.56 19.49 27.30
CA ALA A 545 -8.85 19.13 26.72
C ALA A 545 -8.82 17.71 26.13
N PHE A 546 -7.71 17.32 25.48
CA PHE A 546 -7.55 15.97 24.93
C PHE A 546 -7.41 14.88 26.00
N ILE A 547 -6.69 15.16 27.10
CA ILE A 547 -6.57 14.22 28.22
C ILE A 547 -7.96 13.96 28.85
N ILE A 548 -8.74 15.03 29.08
CA ILE A 548 -10.09 14.91 29.63
C ILE A 548 -11.02 14.18 28.65
N ALA A 549 -10.96 14.51 27.36
CA ALA A 549 -11.72 13.82 26.33
C ALA A 549 -11.37 12.33 26.23
N GLY A 550 -10.09 11.98 26.34
CA GLY A 550 -9.64 10.59 26.40
C GLY A 550 -10.18 9.84 27.62
N ALA A 551 -10.15 10.46 28.80
CA ALA A 551 -10.75 9.88 30.01
C ALA A 551 -12.27 9.70 29.88
N PHE A 552 -12.96 10.70 29.31
CA PHE A 552 -14.39 10.61 28.98
C PHE A 552 -14.68 9.46 28.00
N ALA A 553 -13.86 9.29 26.96
CA ALA A 553 -14.00 8.20 25.99
C ALA A 553 -13.82 6.82 26.63
N VAL A 554 -12.92 6.66 27.61
CA VAL A 554 -12.77 5.41 28.37
C VAL A 554 -14.05 5.08 29.15
N VAL A 555 -14.62 6.07 29.84
CA VAL A 555 -15.89 5.89 30.58
C VAL A 555 -17.02 5.52 29.60
N LEU A 556 -17.13 6.25 28.48
CA LEU A 556 -18.14 6.00 27.46
C LEU A 556 -17.96 4.62 26.81
N SER A 557 -16.72 4.13 26.67
CA SER A 557 -16.43 2.79 26.15
C SER A 557 -16.94 1.70 27.09
N TYR A 558 -16.80 1.86 28.41
CA TYR A 558 -17.38 0.90 29.36
C TYR A 558 -18.90 0.94 29.38
N ILE A 559 -19.50 2.12 29.31
CA ILE A 559 -20.95 2.27 29.16
C ILE A 559 -21.41 1.57 27.87
N TYR A 560 -20.69 1.77 26.76
CA TYR A 560 -20.96 1.11 25.50
C TYR A 560 -20.89 -0.41 25.63
N MET A 561 -19.84 -0.96 26.26
CA MET A 561 -19.73 -2.42 26.48
C MET A 561 -20.91 -2.98 27.28
N PHE A 562 -21.35 -2.27 28.32
CA PHE A 562 -22.54 -2.63 29.08
C PHE A 562 -23.82 -2.57 28.22
N LEU A 563 -23.96 -1.55 27.39
CA LEU A 563 -25.10 -1.43 26.46
C LEU A 563 -25.11 -2.52 25.40
N VAL A 564 -23.96 -2.97 24.90
CA VAL A 564 -23.88 -4.09 23.96
C VAL A 564 -24.40 -5.37 24.60
N ASP A 565 -24.12 -5.63 25.88
CA ASP A 565 -24.67 -6.80 26.58
C ASP A 565 -26.21 -6.78 26.62
N LEU A 566 -26.79 -5.61 26.91
CA LEU A 566 -28.25 -5.43 26.98
C LEU A 566 -28.92 -5.45 25.60
N LEU A 567 -28.27 -4.85 24.61
CA LEU A 567 -28.87 -4.51 23.31
C LEU A 567 -28.34 -5.34 22.14
N ALA A 568 -27.44 -6.32 22.35
CA ALA A 568 -26.85 -7.11 21.26
C ALA A 568 -27.89 -7.68 20.28
N ALA A 569 -28.91 -8.36 20.80
CA ALA A 569 -29.96 -8.94 19.96
C ALA A 569 -30.81 -7.85 19.27
N PRO A 570 -31.39 -6.86 19.97
CA PRO A 570 -32.10 -5.75 19.33
C PRO A 570 -31.30 -5.03 18.25
N VAL A 571 -30.02 -4.72 18.50
CA VAL A 571 -29.14 -4.02 17.55
C VAL A 571 -28.96 -4.84 16.28
N ILE A 572 -28.67 -6.14 16.40
CA ILE A 572 -28.54 -7.03 15.23
C ILE A 572 -29.86 -7.05 14.44
N TYR A 573 -31.01 -7.21 15.11
CA TYR A 573 -32.30 -7.24 14.40
C TYR A 573 -32.67 -5.90 13.76
N VAL A 574 -32.34 -4.77 14.38
CA VAL A 574 -32.55 -3.43 13.80
C VAL A 574 -31.64 -3.24 12.58
N LEU A 575 -30.37 -3.62 12.66
CA LEU A 575 -29.44 -3.51 11.52
C LEU A 575 -29.86 -4.40 10.36
N LEU A 576 -30.31 -5.62 10.64
CA LEU A 576 -30.92 -6.49 9.63
C LEU A 576 -32.16 -5.78 9.05
N PHE A 577 -33.10 -5.33 9.88
CA PHE A 577 -34.28 -4.62 9.39
C PHE A 577 -33.92 -3.44 8.47
N LEU A 578 -32.94 -2.61 8.85
CA LEU A 578 -32.48 -1.48 8.03
C LEU A 578 -31.82 -1.93 6.73
N ALA A 579 -31.05 -3.01 6.72
CA ALA A 579 -30.42 -3.54 5.50
C ALA A 579 -31.43 -4.14 4.50
N VAL A 580 -32.65 -4.51 4.94
CA VAL A 580 -33.76 -4.88 4.02
C VAL A 580 -34.63 -3.67 3.68
N ALA A 581 -35.02 -2.89 4.69
CA ALA A 581 -35.92 -1.76 4.53
C ALA A 581 -35.27 -0.63 3.72
N GLY A 582 -33.96 -0.40 3.86
CA GLY A 582 -33.19 0.64 3.17
C GLY A 582 -33.23 0.50 1.64
N PRO A 583 -32.80 -0.64 1.06
CA PRO A 583 -32.88 -0.89 -0.37
C PRO A 583 -34.32 -0.83 -0.91
N ILE A 584 -35.30 -1.36 -0.16
CA ILE A 584 -36.71 -1.30 -0.55
C ILE A 584 -37.21 0.15 -0.56
N ALA A 585 -36.95 0.92 0.49
CA ALA A 585 -37.34 2.32 0.59
C ALA A 585 -36.67 3.17 -0.49
N THR A 586 -35.39 2.90 -0.79
CA THR A 586 -34.65 3.55 -1.89
C THR A 586 -35.30 3.21 -3.23
N GLY A 587 -35.60 1.94 -3.51
CA GLY A 587 -36.24 1.58 -4.77
C GLY A 587 -37.67 2.13 -4.91
N LEU A 588 -38.46 2.17 -3.83
CA LEU A 588 -39.76 2.83 -3.82
C LEU A 588 -39.65 4.34 -4.06
N TYR A 589 -38.61 4.97 -3.52
CA TYR A 589 -38.31 6.38 -3.74
C TYR A 589 -37.95 6.69 -5.19
N PHE A 590 -37.12 5.86 -5.84
CA PHE A 590 -36.81 6.01 -7.27
C PHE A 590 -38.01 5.69 -8.18
N ILE A 591 -38.88 4.76 -7.81
CA ILE A 591 -40.18 4.56 -8.49
C ILE A 591 -41.03 5.82 -8.39
N TYR A 592 -41.15 6.38 -7.18
CA TYR A 592 -41.90 7.62 -6.97
C TYR A 592 -41.34 8.76 -7.84
N GLY A 593 -40.02 8.94 -7.88
CA GLY A 593 -39.35 9.91 -8.75
C GLY A 593 -39.61 9.69 -10.25
N ALA A 594 -39.56 8.44 -10.73
CA ALA A 594 -39.76 8.09 -12.13
C ALA A 594 -41.20 8.32 -12.66
N PHE A 595 -42.19 8.40 -11.76
CA PHE A 595 -43.59 8.64 -12.10
C PHE A 595 -44.09 10.05 -11.75
N HIS A 596 -43.29 10.86 -11.05
CA HIS A 596 -43.64 12.22 -10.60
C HIS A 596 -42.68 13.30 -11.15
N GLU A 597 -42.16 13.13 -12.38
CA GLU A 597 -41.33 14.12 -13.11
C GLU A 597 -41.97 15.53 -13.24
N GLU A 598 -43.25 15.71 -12.88
CA GLU A 598 -43.94 17.02 -12.84
C GLU A 598 -43.89 17.77 -11.50
N VAL A 599 -43.14 17.31 -10.49
CA VAL A 599 -42.82 18.20 -9.35
C VAL A 599 -41.74 19.17 -9.80
N GLY A 600 -42.15 20.16 -10.60
CA GLY A 600 -41.33 21.29 -10.97
C GLY A 600 -40.71 21.91 -9.72
N LYS A 601 -39.51 22.47 -9.91
CA LYS A 601 -38.79 23.33 -8.94
C LYS A 601 -39.76 23.93 -7.94
N LEU A 602 -39.69 23.53 -6.66
CA LEU A 602 -40.41 24.22 -5.61
C LEU A 602 -39.73 25.58 -5.42
N ILE A 603 -40.20 26.58 -6.18
CA ILE A 603 -39.81 27.97 -6.03
C ILE A 603 -40.65 28.50 -4.86
N VAL A 604 -40.00 28.73 -3.72
CA VAL A 604 -40.62 29.44 -2.61
C VAL A 604 -40.14 30.88 -2.69
N ASP A 605 -41.07 31.80 -2.92
CA ASP A 605 -40.81 33.23 -2.78
C ASP A 605 -40.83 33.58 -1.29
N ILE A 606 -39.65 33.82 -0.73
CA ILE A 606 -39.49 34.36 0.62
C ILE A 606 -38.97 35.78 0.46
N ALA A 607 -39.83 36.77 0.77
CA ALA A 607 -39.48 38.19 0.77
C ALA A 607 -38.94 38.73 -0.58
N GLY A 608 -39.48 38.27 -1.72
CA GLY A 608 -39.12 38.76 -3.04
C GLY A 608 -37.82 38.14 -3.59
N HIS A 609 -37.36 37.03 -3.02
CA HIS A 609 -36.26 36.23 -3.54
C HIS A 609 -36.75 34.82 -3.86
N GLU A 610 -36.61 34.43 -5.12
CA GLU A 610 -36.85 33.07 -5.59
C GLU A 610 -35.76 32.15 -5.02
N VAL A 611 -36.09 31.39 -3.97
CA VAL A 611 -35.19 30.36 -3.44
C VAL A 611 -35.52 29.03 -4.12
N SER A 612 -34.57 28.51 -4.88
CA SER A 612 -34.63 27.16 -5.45
C SER A 612 -34.06 26.17 -4.44
N LEU A 613 -34.90 25.28 -3.92
CA LEU A 613 -34.45 24.18 -3.07
C LEU A 613 -33.61 23.17 -3.90
N PRO A 614 -32.60 22.52 -3.29
CA PRO A 614 -31.70 21.64 -4.01
C PRO A 614 -32.45 20.50 -4.73
N GLN A 615 -31.98 20.18 -5.94
CA GLN A 615 -32.48 19.08 -6.76
C GLN A 615 -32.54 17.79 -5.95
N VAL A 616 -33.66 17.09 -6.09
CA VAL A 616 -33.77 15.71 -5.68
C VAL A 616 -32.82 14.88 -6.56
N PRO A 617 -31.90 14.06 -6.02
CA PRO A 617 -30.92 13.34 -6.82
C PRO A 617 -31.56 12.10 -7.46
N THR A 618 -32.33 12.31 -8.52
CA THR A 618 -32.71 11.26 -9.48
C THR A 618 -31.65 11.19 -10.58
N THR A 619 -31.57 10.10 -11.33
CA THR A 619 -30.57 9.95 -12.40
C THR A 619 -30.87 10.83 -13.63
N SER A 620 -31.95 11.63 -13.58
CA SER A 620 -32.46 12.47 -14.67
C SER A 620 -32.88 11.69 -15.93
N ASP A 621 -32.82 10.36 -15.89
CA ASP A 621 -33.30 9.46 -16.94
C ASP A 621 -34.24 8.44 -16.32
N ARG A 622 -35.53 8.57 -16.68
CA ARG A 622 -36.61 7.70 -16.21
C ARG A 622 -36.31 6.21 -16.36
N ASN A 623 -35.61 5.79 -17.42
CA ASN A 623 -35.30 4.38 -17.63
C ASN A 623 -34.28 3.88 -16.59
N TRP A 624 -33.27 4.70 -16.29
CA TRP A 624 -32.26 4.38 -15.28
C TRP A 624 -32.83 4.40 -13.87
N ASP A 625 -33.72 5.35 -13.56
CA ASP A 625 -34.41 5.39 -12.27
C ASP A 625 -35.24 4.12 -12.02
N ILE A 626 -35.95 3.62 -13.04
CA ILE A 626 -36.70 2.36 -12.96
C ILE A 626 -35.77 1.16 -12.77
N VAL A 627 -34.65 1.10 -13.50
CA VAL A 627 -33.67 0.00 -13.38
C VAL A 627 -33.06 -0.02 -11.98
N VAL A 628 -32.59 1.13 -11.48
CA VAL A 628 -32.03 1.26 -10.13
C VAL A 628 -33.07 0.86 -9.08
N ALA A 629 -34.32 1.29 -9.26
CA ALA A 629 -35.40 0.93 -8.35
C ALA A 629 -35.67 -0.58 -8.29
N VAL A 630 -35.80 -1.23 -9.44
CA VAL A 630 -36.06 -2.68 -9.52
C VAL A 630 -34.90 -3.45 -8.90
N VAL A 631 -33.66 -3.08 -9.20
CA VAL A 631 -32.46 -3.71 -8.63
C VAL A 631 -32.44 -3.54 -7.11
N ALA A 632 -32.73 -2.34 -6.59
CA ALA A 632 -32.74 -2.07 -5.15
C ALA A 632 -33.84 -2.87 -4.41
N ILE A 633 -35.05 -2.97 -4.97
CA ILE A 633 -36.15 -3.77 -4.39
C ILE A 633 -35.82 -5.26 -4.44
N LEU A 634 -35.32 -5.78 -5.56
CA LEU A 634 -34.93 -7.18 -5.68
C LEU A 634 -33.78 -7.52 -4.73
N ALA A 635 -32.82 -6.62 -4.54
CA ALA A 635 -31.76 -6.76 -3.55
C ALA A 635 -32.34 -6.84 -2.13
N GLY A 636 -33.26 -5.95 -1.75
CA GLY A 636 -33.92 -5.98 -0.45
C GLY A 636 -34.74 -7.25 -0.20
N ILE A 637 -35.53 -7.70 -1.18
CA ILE A 637 -36.29 -8.96 -1.09
C ILE A 637 -35.35 -10.16 -1.01
N GLY A 638 -34.30 -10.18 -1.84
CA GLY A 638 -33.27 -11.22 -1.83
C GLY A 638 -32.56 -11.33 -0.48
N MET A 639 -32.21 -10.20 0.15
CA MET A 639 -31.64 -10.15 1.49
C MET A 639 -32.63 -10.68 2.55
N ALA A 640 -33.91 -10.30 2.46
CA ALA A 640 -34.94 -10.81 3.38
C ALA A 640 -35.09 -12.33 3.29
N ILE A 641 -35.13 -12.89 2.07
CA ILE A 641 -35.18 -14.34 1.84
C ILE A 641 -33.92 -15.01 2.39
N PHE A 642 -32.74 -14.47 2.08
CA PHE A 642 -31.46 -15.00 2.56
C PHE A 642 -31.41 -15.09 4.10
N TRP A 643 -31.86 -14.05 4.80
CA TRP A 643 -31.88 -14.07 6.28
C TRP A 643 -32.92 -15.01 6.85
N CYS A 644 -34.11 -15.09 6.24
CA CYS A 644 -35.09 -16.10 6.62
C CYS A 644 -34.51 -17.51 6.49
N CYS A 645 -33.76 -17.78 5.42
CA CYS A 645 -33.08 -19.06 5.19
C CYS A 645 -31.89 -19.31 6.13
N LYS A 646 -31.26 -18.25 6.67
CA LYS A 646 -30.07 -18.34 7.55
C LYS A 646 -30.36 -17.95 9.01
N ARG A 647 -31.61 -17.98 9.45
CA ARG A 647 -32.03 -17.64 10.82
C ARG A 647 -31.23 -18.36 11.92
N LYS A 648 -30.88 -19.63 11.71
CA LYS A 648 -30.02 -20.40 12.64
C LYS A 648 -28.63 -19.74 12.82
N SER A 649 -28.04 -19.24 11.74
CA SER A 649 -26.72 -18.58 11.75
C SER A 649 -26.74 -17.22 12.46
N ILE A 650 -27.86 -16.49 12.41
CA ILE A 650 -28.00 -15.21 13.12
C ILE A 650 -28.14 -15.45 14.62
N ASN A 651 -28.90 -16.47 15.01
CA ASN A 651 -28.97 -16.89 16.41
C ASN A 651 -27.59 -17.35 16.93
N PHE A 652 -26.81 -18.05 16.08
CA PHE A 652 -25.42 -18.41 16.38
C PHE A 652 -24.59 -17.17 16.75
N VAL A 653 -24.59 -16.17 15.88
CA VAL A 653 -23.90 -14.89 16.08
C VAL A 653 -24.29 -14.20 17.40
N VAL A 654 -25.59 -14.09 17.69
CA VAL A 654 -26.08 -13.43 18.91
C VAL A 654 -25.57 -14.13 20.17
N VAL A 655 -25.54 -15.46 20.17
CA VAL A 655 -25.06 -16.23 21.33
C VAL A 655 -23.54 -16.20 21.41
N ALA A 656 -22.82 -16.25 20.29
CA ALA A 656 -21.36 -16.12 20.27
C ALA A 656 -20.91 -14.78 20.88
N ILE A 657 -21.57 -13.68 20.53
CA ILE A 657 -21.32 -12.36 21.12
C ILE A 657 -21.62 -12.35 22.62
N LYS A 658 -22.75 -12.94 23.06
CA LYS A 658 -23.05 -13.07 24.49
C LYS A 658 -22.03 -13.94 25.23
N ALA A 659 -21.48 -14.96 24.59
CA ALA A 659 -20.41 -15.79 25.15
C ALA A 659 -19.13 -14.97 25.32
N THR A 660 -18.72 -14.21 24.30
CA THR A 660 -17.59 -13.27 24.35
C THR A 660 -17.74 -12.27 25.50
N ILE A 661 -18.93 -11.68 25.67
CA ILE A 661 -19.22 -10.75 26.77
C ILE A 661 -19.13 -11.45 28.13
N ARG A 662 -19.58 -12.70 28.23
CA ARG A 662 -19.51 -13.47 29.47
C ARG A 662 -18.07 -13.73 29.91
N VAL A 663 -17.13 -13.96 28.99
CA VAL A 663 -15.70 -14.04 29.31
C VAL A 663 -15.21 -12.76 29.97
N LEU A 664 -15.60 -11.61 29.42
CA LEU A 664 -15.19 -10.30 29.94
C LEU A 664 -15.72 -10.09 31.38
N TYR A 665 -16.94 -10.52 31.68
CA TYR A 665 -17.48 -10.42 33.04
C TYR A 665 -16.92 -11.47 34.02
N ASP A 666 -16.70 -12.69 33.56
CA ASP A 666 -16.14 -13.77 34.39
C ASP A 666 -14.65 -13.54 34.69
N VAL A 667 -13.97 -12.72 33.88
CA VAL A 667 -12.58 -12.29 34.08
C VAL A 667 -12.50 -10.75 34.18
N PRO A 668 -12.86 -10.13 35.32
CA PRO A 668 -12.91 -8.66 35.44
C PRO A 668 -11.59 -7.97 35.13
N THR A 669 -10.44 -8.63 35.34
CA THR A 669 -9.13 -8.08 34.96
C THR A 669 -8.98 -7.89 33.44
N LEU A 670 -9.73 -8.65 32.62
CA LEU A 670 -9.74 -8.55 31.16
C LEU A 670 -10.44 -7.27 30.69
N VAL A 671 -11.38 -6.76 31.48
CA VAL A 671 -12.06 -5.48 31.24
C VAL A 671 -11.10 -4.30 31.39
N LEU A 672 -10.05 -4.41 32.21
CA LEU A 672 -9.03 -3.36 32.35
C LEU A 672 -8.00 -3.35 31.20
N LEU A 673 -7.87 -4.47 30.48
CA LEU A 673 -6.85 -4.65 29.45
C LEU A 673 -6.93 -3.62 28.31
N PRO A 674 -8.11 -3.25 27.76
CA PRO A 674 -8.22 -2.21 26.74
C PRO A 674 -7.71 -0.85 27.21
N ALA A 675 -8.00 -0.46 28.45
CA ALA A 675 -7.54 0.81 29.00
C ALA A 675 -6.01 0.82 29.19
N ILE A 676 -5.45 -0.26 29.73
CA ILE A 676 -4.00 -0.44 29.87
C ILE A 676 -3.33 -0.38 28.49
N ASN A 677 -3.86 -1.11 27.53
CA ASN A 677 -3.33 -1.17 26.17
C ASN A 677 -3.44 0.19 25.46
N THR A 678 -4.54 0.91 25.64
CA THR A 678 -4.71 2.27 25.11
C THR A 678 -3.66 3.21 25.71
N ALA A 679 -3.43 3.14 27.02
CA ALA A 679 -2.42 3.95 27.69
C ALA A 679 -1.00 3.61 27.19
N VAL A 680 -0.64 2.33 27.12
CA VAL A 680 0.67 1.89 26.62
C VAL A 680 0.87 2.32 25.17
N ARG A 681 -0.12 2.12 24.29
CA ARG A 681 -0.05 2.57 22.89
C ARG A 681 0.01 4.08 22.77
N GLY A 682 -0.74 4.81 23.59
CA GLY A 682 -0.69 6.26 23.64
C GLY A 682 0.71 6.75 24.02
N ILE A 683 1.33 6.15 25.05
CA ILE A 683 2.70 6.46 25.48
C ILE A 683 3.68 6.13 24.35
N VAL A 684 3.62 4.93 23.76
CA VAL A 684 4.48 4.52 22.64
C VAL A 684 4.31 5.47 21.45
N LEU A 685 3.08 5.88 21.11
CA LEU A 685 2.82 6.81 20.02
C LEU A 685 3.37 8.21 20.33
N ILE A 686 3.20 8.71 21.55
CA ILE A 686 3.75 10.02 21.97
C ILE A 686 5.28 9.99 21.89
N LEU A 687 5.92 8.94 22.42
CA LEU A 687 7.37 8.77 22.33
C LEU A 687 7.82 8.63 20.87
N ALA A 688 7.08 7.88 20.05
CA ALA A 688 7.35 7.71 18.63
C ALA A 688 7.27 9.05 17.88
N LEU A 689 6.22 9.83 18.09
CA LEU A 689 6.04 11.15 17.48
C LEU A 689 7.08 12.16 17.98
N TRP A 690 7.43 12.12 19.25
CA TRP A 690 8.45 13.00 19.81
C TRP A 690 9.85 12.67 19.28
N GLY A 691 10.24 11.40 19.20
CA GLY A 691 11.52 11.03 18.57
C GLY A 691 11.52 11.24 17.05
N PHE A 692 10.38 11.08 16.38
CA PHE A 692 10.23 11.46 14.97
C PHE A 692 10.45 12.96 14.79
N ALA A 693 9.82 13.78 15.63
CA ALA A 693 10.00 15.23 15.65
C ALA A 693 11.46 15.61 15.95
N LEU A 694 12.14 14.91 16.87
CA LEU A 694 13.56 15.15 17.14
C LEU A 694 14.43 14.91 15.91
N ILE A 695 14.30 13.75 15.28
CA ILE A 695 15.09 13.39 14.09
C ILE A 695 14.76 14.31 12.93
N LEU A 696 13.47 14.63 12.74
CA LEU A 696 13.05 15.59 11.74
C LEU A 696 13.61 16.98 12.04
N SER A 697 13.68 17.43 13.29
CA SER A 697 14.24 18.75 13.61
C SER A 697 15.77 18.84 13.49
N ALA A 698 16.46 17.71 13.30
CA ALA A 698 17.91 17.64 13.16
C ALA A 698 18.40 17.94 11.73
N GLY A 699 17.50 18.02 10.74
CA GLY A 699 17.89 18.44 9.39
C GLY A 699 18.22 19.93 9.33
N GLU A 700 19.08 20.30 8.38
CA GLU A 700 19.48 21.69 8.17
C GLU A 700 18.37 22.47 7.45
N ILE A 701 18.19 23.73 7.83
CA ILE A 701 17.27 24.64 7.17
C ILE A 701 18.06 25.34 6.08
N GLU A 702 17.96 24.83 4.85
CA GLU A 702 18.56 25.49 3.70
C GLU A 702 17.62 26.60 3.19
N ALA A 703 18.17 27.81 3.07
CA ALA A 703 17.52 28.90 2.36
C ALA A 703 17.65 28.69 0.85
N TYR A 704 16.54 28.74 0.10
CA TYR A 704 16.58 28.66 -1.37
C TYR A 704 16.02 29.92 -2.03
N ASP A 705 16.55 30.25 -3.21
CA ASP A 705 16.13 31.38 -4.05
C ASP A 705 14.91 31.00 -4.90
N VAL A 706 13.87 31.83 -4.91
CA VAL A 706 12.77 31.72 -5.89
C VAL A 706 13.24 32.36 -7.20
N SER A 707 13.86 31.56 -8.06
CA SER A 707 14.57 32.03 -9.25
C SER A 707 13.69 32.25 -10.49
N SER A 708 12.38 32.51 -10.38
CA SER A 708 11.51 32.63 -11.56
C SER A 708 11.31 34.05 -12.09
N LEU A 709 11.64 35.12 -11.35
CA LEU A 709 11.41 36.52 -11.77
C LEU A 709 12.50 37.48 -11.23
N GLY A 710 13.76 37.23 -11.57
CA GLY A 710 14.86 38.19 -11.33
C GLY A 710 15.41 38.20 -9.91
N TYR A 711 16.74 38.30 -9.82
CA TYR A 711 17.62 38.41 -8.65
C TYR A 711 16.93 38.78 -7.32
N VAL A 712 16.68 37.78 -6.47
CA VAL A 712 16.45 37.97 -5.04
C VAL A 712 17.43 37.05 -4.28
N PRO A 713 18.16 37.54 -3.27
CA PRO A 713 19.16 36.76 -2.55
C PRO A 713 18.56 36.02 -1.34
N HIS A 714 19.04 34.80 -1.13
CA HIS A 714 19.13 34.00 0.09
C HIS A 714 18.21 34.42 1.26
N GLY A 715 17.25 33.56 1.60
CA GLY A 715 16.53 33.60 2.87
C GLY A 715 14.99 33.66 2.81
N ILE A 716 14.39 33.74 1.62
CA ILE A 716 12.96 34.06 1.46
C ILE A 716 12.06 32.83 1.44
N ALA A 717 12.60 31.65 1.13
CA ALA A 717 11.90 30.39 1.26
C ALA A 717 12.82 29.32 1.86
N ARG A 718 12.29 28.55 2.80
CA ARG A 718 13.01 27.50 3.52
C ARG A 718 12.59 26.14 3.02
N THR A 719 13.56 25.33 2.65
CA THR A 719 13.34 23.90 2.42
C THR A 719 14.11 23.12 3.47
N PHE A 720 13.37 22.28 4.18
CA PHE A 720 13.95 21.23 5.01
C PHE A 720 14.53 20.16 4.07
N SER A 721 15.86 20.15 3.86
CA SER A 721 16.55 19.10 3.11
C SER A 721 17.22 18.16 4.12
N PRO A 722 16.60 17.03 4.48
CA PRO A 722 17.30 16.03 5.28
C PRO A 722 18.49 15.52 4.48
N ASP A 723 19.68 15.57 5.08
CA ASP A 723 20.88 14.92 4.55
C ASP A 723 20.61 13.44 4.22
N GLN A 724 21.37 12.85 3.30
CA GLN A 724 21.16 11.46 2.87
C GLN A 724 21.17 10.48 4.05
N ASP A 725 22.07 10.71 5.02
CA ASP A 725 22.16 9.94 6.26
C ASP A 725 20.96 10.21 7.19
N GLY A 726 20.52 11.47 7.29
CA GLY A 726 19.33 11.87 8.05
C GLY A 726 18.04 11.21 7.54
N MET A 727 17.91 11.04 6.22
CA MET A 727 16.77 10.33 5.63
C MET A 727 16.79 8.83 5.96
N LEU A 728 17.97 8.20 5.96
CA LEU A 728 18.12 6.79 6.36
C LEU A 728 17.76 6.58 7.83
N TYR A 729 18.21 7.47 8.72
CA TYR A 729 17.85 7.45 10.14
C TYR A 729 16.34 7.60 10.35
N LEU A 730 15.69 8.49 9.59
CA LEU A 730 14.24 8.67 9.66
C LEU A 730 13.48 7.40 9.23
N ILE A 731 13.87 6.77 8.12
CA ILE A 731 13.24 5.53 7.64
C ILE A 731 13.42 4.41 8.66
N TYR A 732 14.65 4.24 9.17
CA TYR A 732 14.95 3.23 10.18
C TYR A 732 14.13 3.45 11.46
N TYR A 733 14.00 4.71 11.91
CA TYR A 733 13.20 5.07 13.06
C TYR A 733 11.71 4.76 12.86
N VAL A 734 11.14 5.14 11.72
CA VAL A 734 9.73 4.87 11.38
C VAL A 734 9.46 3.36 11.36
N PHE A 735 10.38 2.57 10.79
CA PHE A 735 10.28 1.11 10.81
C PHE A 735 10.31 0.55 12.24
N CYS A 736 11.28 0.96 13.06
CA CYS A 736 11.38 0.48 14.45
C CYS A 736 10.17 0.89 15.29
N ALA A 737 9.67 2.11 15.12
CA ALA A 737 8.46 2.59 15.78
C ALA A 737 7.23 1.77 15.37
N ALA A 738 7.08 1.44 14.08
CA ALA A 738 6.03 0.56 13.61
C ALA A 738 6.16 -0.86 14.20
N TRP A 739 7.38 -1.40 14.27
CA TRP A 739 7.62 -2.72 14.86
C TRP A 739 7.28 -2.77 16.35
N ILE A 740 7.69 -1.78 17.13
CA ILE A 740 7.33 -1.68 18.56
C ILE A 740 5.81 -1.57 18.72
N PHE A 741 5.13 -0.77 17.89
CA PHE A 741 3.67 -0.63 17.94
C PHE A 741 2.95 -1.95 17.63
N GLU A 742 3.40 -2.70 16.62
CA GLU A 742 2.87 -4.03 16.29
C GLU A 742 3.21 -5.08 17.35
N LEU A 743 4.35 -4.97 18.03
CA LEU A 743 4.71 -5.87 19.13
C LEU A 743 3.76 -5.71 20.33
N VAL A 744 3.37 -4.47 20.66
CA VAL A 744 2.36 -4.22 21.71
C VAL A 744 1.01 -4.85 21.33
N LEU A 745 0.63 -4.79 20.05
CA LEU A 745 -0.55 -5.49 19.50
C LEU A 745 -0.45 -7.01 19.64
N ALA A 746 0.68 -7.59 19.22
CA ALA A 746 0.93 -9.04 19.30
C ALA A 746 0.89 -9.55 20.74
N LEU A 747 1.53 -8.84 21.67
CA LEU A 747 1.52 -9.19 23.08
C LEU A 747 0.10 -9.15 23.67
N GLN A 748 -0.71 -8.14 23.32
CA GLN A 748 -2.10 -8.10 23.74
C GLN A 748 -2.88 -9.32 23.21
N GLN A 749 -2.75 -9.64 21.92
CA GLN A 749 -3.44 -10.77 21.32
C GLN A 749 -3.10 -12.09 22.02
N PHE A 750 -1.81 -12.31 22.30
CA PHE A 750 -1.34 -13.45 23.06
C PHE A 750 -1.92 -13.51 24.48
N VAL A 751 -1.92 -12.38 25.20
CA VAL A 751 -2.45 -12.30 26.58
C VAL A 751 -3.94 -12.64 26.62
N VAL A 752 -4.72 -12.12 25.68
CA VAL A 752 -6.14 -12.44 25.55
C VAL A 752 -6.32 -13.92 25.19
N ALA A 753 -5.61 -14.41 24.18
CA ALA A 753 -5.68 -15.80 23.74
C ALA A 753 -5.40 -16.78 24.87
N TYR A 754 -4.32 -16.57 25.61
CA TYR A 754 -3.97 -17.36 26.79
C TYR A 754 -5.07 -17.31 27.86
N THR A 755 -5.58 -16.11 28.17
CA THR A 755 -6.60 -15.94 29.21
C THR A 755 -7.91 -16.63 28.83
N VAL A 756 -8.32 -16.55 27.56
CA VAL A 756 -9.51 -17.22 27.03
C VAL A 756 -9.35 -18.74 27.09
N GLN A 757 -8.19 -19.29 26.74
CA GLN A 757 -7.92 -20.72 26.85
C GLN A 757 -8.04 -21.24 28.29
N VAL A 758 -7.49 -20.49 29.25
CA VAL A 758 -7.62 -20.83 30.68
C VAL A 758 -9.07 -20.76 31.14
N TRP A 759 -9.81 -19.71 30.74
CA TRP A 759 -11.23 -19.57 31.08
C TRP A 759 -12.08 -20.69 30.44
N TYR A 760 -11.83 -21.00 29.17
CA TYR A 760 -12.57 -21.99 28.39
C TYR A 760 -12.51 -23.36 29.06
N ASN A 761 -11.34 -23.75 29.56
CA ASN A 761 -11.13 -25.04 30.20
C ASN A 761 -11.36 -25.04 31.73
N SER A 762 -11.60 -23.87 32.35
CA SER A 762 -11.86 -23.80 33.79
C SER A 762 -13.16 -24.54 34.17
N PRO A 763 -13.19 -25.25 35.31
CA PRO A 763 -14.36 -26.01 35.72
C PRO A 763 -15.54 -25.10 36.09
N VAL A 764 -16.75 -25.58 35.79
CA VAL A 764 -18.00 -24.91 36.16
C VAL A 764 -18.49 -25.45 37.51
N LYS A 765 -18.72 -24.57 38.49
CA LYS A 765 -19.31 -24.91 39.78
C LYS A 765 -20.35 -23.85 40.17
N ASP A 766 -21.56 -24.31 40.54
CA ASP A 766 -22.70 -23.44 40.87
C ASP A 766 -23.09 -22.47 39.73
N GLY A 767 -22.97 -22.92 38.47
CA GLY A 767 -23.28 -22.12 37.28
C GLY A 767 -22.25 -21.03 36.93
N LYS A 768 -21.10 -21.00 37.62
CA LYS A 768 -20.01 -20.05 37.37
C LYS A 768 -18.68 -20.76 37.09
N LYS A 769 -17.87 -20.16 36.22
CA LYS A 769 -16.51 -20.61 35.92
C LYS A 769 -15.57 -20.26 37.08
N ARG A 770 -14.78 -21.22 37.57
CA ARG A 770 -13.72 -20.96 38.57
C ARG A 770 -12.39 -20.68 37.87
N VAL A 771 -12.25 -19.45 37.39
CA VAL A 771 -11.02 -18.98 36.74
C VAL A 771 -9.94 -18.77 37.82
N PRO A 772 -8.68 -19.20 37.59
CA PRO A 772 -7.58 -18.92 38.51
C PRO A 772 -7.37 -17.42 38.71
N CYS A 773 -6.79 -17.05 39.85
CA CYS A 773 -6.49 -15.66 40.15
C CYS A 773 -5.39 -15.11 39.22
N CYS A 774 -5.56 -13.87 38.74
CA CYS A 774 -4.57 -13.14 37.94
C CYS A 774 -4.08 -13.84 36.65
N PRO A 775 -4.97 -14.38 35.78
CA PRO A 775 -4.55 -15.09 34.58
C PRO A 775 -3.80 -14.18 33.59
N ILE A 776 -4.15 -12.88 33.57
CA ILE A 776 -3.52 -11.87 32.72
C ILE A 776 -2.08 -11.59 33.14
N THR A 777 -1.81 -11.46 34.44
CA THR A 777 -0.44 -11.22 34.94
C THR A 777 0.46 -12.39 34.57
N ARG A 778 -0.04 -13.62 34.72
CA ARG A 778 0.66 -14.82 34.27
C ARG A 778 0.85 -14.83 32.76
N ALA A 779 -0.17 -14.48 31.98
CA ALA A 779 -0.07 -14.41 30.52
C ALA A 779 0.98 -13.40 30.04
N PHE A 780 1.06 -12.21 30.65
CA PHE A 780 2.10 -11.23 30.36
C PHE A 780 3.50 -11.77 30.66
N PHE A 781 3.66 -12.42 31.82
CA PHE A 781 4.93 -13.05 32.17
C PHE A 781 5.32 -14.10 31.13
N MET A 782 4.40 -15.00 30.76
CA MET A 782 4.67 -16.04 29.77
C MET A 782 5.01 -15.46 28.39
N GLY A 783 4.27 -14.45 27.95
CA GLY A 783 4.48 -13.77 26.67
C GLY A 783 5.83 -13.07 26.59
N LEU A 784 6.26 -12.40 27.67
CA LEU A 784 7.52 -11.64 27.69
C LEU A 784 8.76 -12.50 27.94
N THR A 785 8.63 -13.64 28.61
CA THR A 785 9.78 -14.48 29.00
C THR A 785 10.03 -15.63 28.04
N TYR A 786 8.98 -16.33 27.60
CA TYR A 786 9.12 -17.53 26.76
C TYR A 786 8.79 -17.24 25.29
N HIS A 787 7.80 -16.39 25.02
CA HIS A 787 7.25 -16.26 23.66
C HIS A 787 7.56 -14.94 22.95
N LEU A 788 8.42 -14.09 23.52
CA LEU A 788 8.73 -12.78 22.97
C LEU A 788 9.27 -12.85 21.54
N GLY A 789 10.04 -13.89 21.20
CA GLY A 789 10.55 -14.11 19.85
C GLY A 789 9.44 -14.33 18.82
N SER A 790 8.46 -15.18 19.12
CA SER A 790 7.31 -15.43 18.23
C SER A 790 6.44 -14.18 18.07
N LEU A 791 6.25 -13.42 19.15
CA LEU A 791 5.50 -12.16 19.12
C LEU A 791 6.22 -11.10 18.28
N ALA A 792 7.54 -10.96 18.45
CA ALA A 792 8.37 -10.05 17.65
C ALA A 792 8.38 -10.44 16.17
N PHE A 793 8.38 -11.75 15.85
CA PHE A 793 8.34 -12.24 14.48
C PHE A 793 6.98 -11.96 13.82
N GLY A 794 5.86 -12.27 14.47
CA GLY A 794 4.54 -11.91 13.94
C GLY A 794 4.36 -10.40 13.78
N ALA A 795 4.93 -9.60 14.70
CA ALA A 795 4.89 -8.13 14.65
C ALA A 795 5.72 -7.55 13.50
N VAL A 796 6.91 -8.10 13.21
CA VAL A 796 7.78 -7.54 12.15
C VAL A 796 7.15 -7.71 10.77
N LEU A 797 6.45 -8.84 10.53
CA LEU A 797 5.78 -9.09 9.26
C LEU A 797 4.70 -8.03 8.99
N LEU A 798 3.89 -7.68 10.00
CA LEU A 798 2.89 -6.60 9.88
C LEU A 798 3.55 -5.22 9.75
N ALA A 799 4.63 -4.96 10.51
CA ALA A 799 5.34 -3.69 10.46
C ALA A 799 5.94 -3.42 9.08
N LEU A 800 6.54 -4.45 8.45
CA LEU A 800 7.07 -4.37 7.09
C LEU A 800 5.97 -4.02 6.08
N LEU A 801 4.83 -4.74 6.09
CA LEU A 801 3.71 -4.44 5.19
C LEU A 801 3.16 -3.04 5.39
N ARG A 802 3.12 -2.55 6.65
CA ARG A 802 2.66 -1.20 6.97
C ARG A 802 3.59 -0.13 6.42
N VAL A 803 4.90 -0.28 6.57
CA VAL A 803 5.87 0.67 6.01
C VAL A 803 5.81 0.67 4.48
N VAL A 804 5.73 -0.50 3.85
CA VAL A 804 5.58 -0.61 2.39
C VAL A 804 4.29 0.07 1.92
N TYR A 805 3.16 -0.17 2.60
CA TYR A 805 1.89 0.49 2.31
C TYR A 805 2.00 2.02 2.43
N LEU A 806 2.64 2.54 3.48
CA LEU A 806 2.84 3.97 3.68
C LEU A 806 3.67 4.59 2.56
N VAL A 807 4.73 3.91 2.10
CA VAL A 807 5.56 4.37 0.98
C VAL A 807 4.73 4.43 -0.31
N VAL A 808 3.98 3.38 -0.64
CA VAL A 808 3.14 3.34 -1.85
C VAL A 808 2.04 4.41 -1.80
N ALA A 809 1.38 4.58 -0.64
CA ALA A 809 0.38 5.61 -0.43
C ALA A 809 0.96 7.04 -0.53
N PHE A 810 2.18 7.25 -0.02
CA PHE A 810 2.89 8.52 -0.15
C PHE A 810 3.23 8.83 -1.61
N MET A 811 3.76 7.86 -2.36
CA MET A 811 4.01 8.00 -3.79
C MET A 811 2.74 8.37 -4.56
N GLN A 812 1.60 7.75 -4.20
CA GLN A 812 0.29 8.09 -4.76
C GLN A 812 -0.12 9.53 -4.48
N SER A 813 0.15 10.03 -3.27
CA SER A 813 -0.18 11.40 -2.84
C SER A 813 0.68 12.44 -3.57
N GLN A 814 1.98 12.17 -3.73
CA GLN A 814 2.88 13.05 -4.49
C GLN A 814 2.53 13.09 -5.98
N ALA A 815 2.18 11.95 -6.57
CA ALA A 815 1.71 11.89 -7.95
C ALA A 815 0.42 12.72 -8.20
N LYS A 816 -0.45 12.87 -7.18
CA LYS A 816 -1.65 13.73 -7.27
C LYS A 816 -1.34 15.23 -7.14
N LYS A 817 -0.37 15.60 -6.32
CA LYS A 817 -0.01 17.01 -6.04
C LYS A 817 0.76 17.70 -7.16
N THR A 818 1.49 16.94 -7.97
CA THR A 818 2.38 17.52 -9.00
C THR A 818 1.62 18.15 -10.19
N GLY A 819 0.28 18.14 -10.19
CA GLY A 819 -0.53 18.88 -11.18
C GLY A 819 -0.37 18.43 -12.63
N ASP A 820 0.49 17.43 -12.90
CA ASP A 820 0.64 16.87 -14.23
C ASP A 820 -0.64 16.10 -14.54
N GLU A 821 -1.53 16.73 -15.32
CA GLU A 821 -2.62 16.07 -16.06
C GLU A 821 -2.11 14.87 -16.89
N LYS A 822 -0.78 14.77 -17.08
CA LYS A 822 -0.05 13.67 -17.71
C LYS A 822 0.35 12.52 -16.77
N THR A 823 -0.13 12.46 -15.53
CA THR A 823 -0.02 11.22 -14.75
C THR A 823 -0.91 10.13 -15.34
N ASN A 824 -0.29 9.23 -16.11
CA ASN A 824 -0.95 8.12 -16.81
C ASN A 824 -1.94 7.39 -15.90
N ALA A 825 -3.17 7.20 -16.38
CA ALA A 825 -4.23 6.45 -15.67
C ALA A 825 -3.75 5.05 -15.24
N ALA A 826 -2.84 4.43 -15.99
CA ALA A 826 -2.19 3.17 -15.66
C ALA A 826 -1.34 3.23 -14.38
N ALA A 827 -0.60 4.32 -14.13
CA ALA A 827 0.17 4.46 -12.89
C ALA A 827 -0.75 4.68 -11.67
N LYS A 828 -1.85 5.42 -11.85
CA LYS A 828 -2.90 5.58 -10.82
C LYS A 828 -3.58 4.25 -10.51
N MET A 829 -3.89 3.45 -11.53
CA MET A 829 -4.50 2.14 -11.41
C MET A 829 -3.54 1.10 -10.81
N ALA A 830 -2.28 1.06 -11.25
CA ALA A 830 -1.26 0.16 -10.71
C ALA A 830 -0.97 0.47 -9.23
N THR A 831 -0.87 1.75 -8.87
CA THR A 831 -0.70 2.16 -7.47
C THR A 831 -1.94 1.83 -6.64
N ALA A 832 -3.14 2.06 -7.16
CA ALA A 832 -4.38 1.68 -6.47
C ALA A 832 -4.50 0.15 -6.29
N CYS A 833 -4.10 -0.63 -7.30
CA CYS A 833 -4.03 -2.08 -7.24
C CYS A 833 -3.01 -2.54 -6.19
N CYS A 834 -1.80 -1.95 -6.18
CA CYS A 834 -0.78 -2.24 -5.17
C CYS A 834 -1.28 -1.92 -3.75
N CYS A 835 -1.91 -0.76 -3.55
CA CYS A 835 -2.53 -0.40 -2.27
C CYS A 835 -3.59 -1.43 -1.85
N CYS A 836 -4.43 -1.89 -2.77
CA CYS A 836 -5.43 -2.92 -2.52
C CYS A 836 -4.78 -4.27 -2.15
N CYS A 837 -3.81 -4.74 -2.94
CA CYS A 837 -3.11 -6.00 -2.68
C CYS A 837 -2.35 -5.97 -1.35
N LEU A 838 -1.70 -4.85 -1.02
CA LEU A 838 -1.01 -4.67 0.26
C LEU A 838 -1.98 -4.63 1.43
N ASP A 839 -3.14 -3.99 1.27
CA ASP A 839 -4.16 -3.98 2.32
C ASP A 839 -4.81 -5.36 2.51
N CYS A 840 -5.06 -6.10 1.42
CA CYS A 840 -5.48 -7.50 1.48
C CYS A 840 -4.44 -8.37 2.19
N ALA A 841 -3.16 -8.26 1.81
CA ALA A 841 -2.08 -9.01 2.45
C ALA A 841 -1.96 -8.66 3.94
N ARG A 842 -2.10 -7.38 4.29
CA ARG A 842 -2.13 -6.90 5.67
C ARG A 842 -3.28 -7.51 6.45
N GLN A 843 -4.48 -7.57 5.87
CA GLN A 843 -5.66 -8.12 6.52
C GLN A 843 -5.52 -9.64 6.75
N VAL A 844 -5.08 -10.39 5.74
CA VAL A 844 -4.82 -11.84 5.87
C VAL A 844 -3.77 -12.11 6.95
N LEU A 845 -2.67 -11.36 6.94
CA LEU A 845 -1.61 -11.54 7.94
C LEU A 845 -2.07 -11.17 9.35
N LYS A 846 -2.88 -10.11 9.50
CA LYS A 846 -3.46 -9.74 10.80
C LYS A 846 -4.31 -10.87 11.37
N TYR A 847 -5.12 -11.50 10.53
CA TYR A 847 -5.98 -12.62 10.94
C TYR A 847 -5.16 -13.87 11.27
N LEU A 848 -4.15 -14.16 10.43
CA LEU A 848 -3.19 -15.23 10.68
C LEU A 848 -2.45 -15.06 12.01
N ASN A 849 -2.00 -13.83 12.34
CA ASN A 849 -1.35 -13.52 13.61
C ASN A 849 -2.23 -13.87 14.81
N SER A 850 -3.53 -13.51 14.74
CA SER A 850 -4.50 -13.82 15.81
C SER A 850 -4.52 -15.32 16.10
N GLY A 851 -4.75 -16.15 15.08
CA GLY A 851 -4.76 -17.60 15.22
C GLY A 851 -3.41 -18.20 15.60
N ALA A 852 -2.32 -17.70 15.00
CA ALA A 852 -0.96 -18.17 15.31
C ALA A 852 -0.63 -17.97 16.79
N PHE A 853 -0.96 -16.81 17.37
CA PHE A 853 -0.70 -16.55 18.79
C PHE A 853 -1.55 -17.41 19.73
N VAL A 854 -2.78 -17.79 19.33
CA VAL A 854 -3.55 -18.80 20.09
C VAL A 854 -2.81 -20.14 20.07
N MET A 855 -2.30 -20.56 18.91
CA MET A 855 -1.57 -21.83 18.78
C MET A 855 -0.25 -21.83 19.56
N VAL A 856 0.47 -20.71 19.59
CA VAL A 856 1.66 -20.50 20.44
C VAL A 856 1.27 -20.58 21.92
N ALA A 857 0.16 -19.94 22.30
CA ALA A 857 -0.33 -19.95 23.68
C ALA A 857 -0.73 -21.36 24.15
N VAL A 858 -1.28 -22.23 23.29
CA VAL A 858 -1.65 -23.61 23.68
C VAL A 858 -0.45 -24.55 23.60
N ASN A 859 0.25 -24.57 22.47
CA ASN A 859 1.22 -25.62 22.15
C ASN A 859 2.67 -25.29 22.51
N SER A 860 2.97 -24.04 22.89
CA SER A 860 4.34 -23.57 23.12
C SER A 860 5.27 -23.76 21.91
N ASP A 861 4.72 -23.75 20.69
CA ASP A 861 5.48 -23.85 19.44
C ASP A 861 5.90 -22.48 18.91
N GLY A 862 6.84 -22.44 17.96
CA GLY A 862 7.22 -21.21 17.24
C GLY A 862 6.11 -20.66 16.35
N TYR A 863 6.25 -19.38 15.93
CA TYR A 863 5.23 -18.65 15.18
C TYR A 863 4.84 -19.37 13.89
N CYS A 864 5.80 -19.83 13.07
CA CYS A 864 5.50 -20.47 11.78
C CYS A 864 4.67 -21.75 11.94
N THR A 865 4.99 -22.56 12.94
CA THR A 865 4.23 -23.78 13.26
C THR A 865 2.84 -23.44 13.78
N GLY A 866 2.73 -22.41 14.63
CA GLY A 866 1.44 -21.90 15.09
C GLY A 866 0.58 -21.36 13.94
N ALA A 867 1.18 -20.64 13.01
CA ALA A 867 0.54 -20.08 11.82
C ALA A 867 0.04 -21.18 10.87
N ASP A 868 0.80 -22.24 10.62
CA ASP A 868 0.36 -23.39 9.81
C ASP A 868 -0.90 -24.04 10.39
N ARG A 869 -0.91 -24.30 11.70
CA ARG A 869 -2.10 -24.88 12.36
C ARG A 869 -3.29 -23.94 12.32
N ALA A 870 -3.07 -22.66 12.60
CA ALA A 870 -4.12 -21.65 12.50
C ALA A 870 -4.74 -21.62 11.10
N LEU A 871 -3.92 -21.67 10.04
CA LEU A 871 -4.39 -21.71 8.64
C LEU A 871 -5.28 -22.92 8.36
N ARG A 872 -4.92 -24.11 8.88
CA ARG A 872 -5.71 -25.32 8.68
C ARG A 872 -7.10 -25.21 9.31
N TYR A 873 -7.20 -24.71 10.54
CA TYR A 873 -8.49 -24.49 11.19
C TYR A 873 -9.33 -23.42 10.49
N MET A 874 -8.68 -22.35 10.02
CA MET A 874 -9.36 -21.30 9.27
C MET A 874 -9.92 -21.82 7.94
N ALA A 875 -9.18 -22.70 7.25
CA ALA A 875 -9.62 -23.30 6.01
C ALA A 875 -10.80 -24.27 6.19
N SER A 876 -10.88 -24.99 7.32
CA SER A 876 -11.98 -25.94 7.58
C SER A 876 -13.31 -25.26 7.93
N GLU A 877 -13.27 -24.10 8.60
CA GLU A 877 -14.47 -23.46 9.18
C GLU A 877 -14.70 -22.02 8.68
N PHE A 878 -14.35 -21.74 7.42
CA PHE A 878 -14.35 -20.38 6.86
C PHE A 878 -15.71 -19.66 6.92
N VAL A 879 -16.83 -20.40 6.77
CA VAL A 879 -18.19 -19.82 6.78
C VAL A 879 -18.56 -19.36 8.20
N ALA A 880 -18.26 -20.18 9.21
CA ALA A 880 -18.56 -19.88 10.60
C ALA A 880 -17.71 -18.69 11.09
N ILE A 881 -16.43 -18.67 10.72
CA ILE A 881 -15.51 -17.56 10.96
C ILE A 881 -16.05 -16.27 10.34
N GLY A 882 -16.34 -16.27 9.03
CA GLY A 882 -16.81 -15.06 8.34
C GLY A 882 -18.15 -14.54 8.85
N ALA A 883 -19.04 -15.42 9.31
CA ALA A 883 -20.30 -15.01 9.94
C ALA A 883 -20.07 -14.34 11.31
N LEU A 884 -19.14 -14.86 12.11
CA LEU A 884 -18.78 -14.29 13.41
C LEU A 884 -18.12 -12.92 13.23
N GLU A 885 -17.13 -12.79 12.34
CA GLU A 885 -16.46 -11.52 12.04
C GLU A 885 -17.43 -10.46 11.48
N GLY A 886 -18.31 -10.85 10.55
CA GLY A 886 -19.29 -9.94 9.98
C GLY A 886 -20.23 -9.36 11.04
N SER A 887 -20.46 -10.09 12.14
CA SER A 887 -21.33 -9.65 13.22
C SER A 887 -20.65 -8.71 14.23
N THR A 888 -19.41 -8.99 14.62
CA THR A 888 -18.65 -8.13 15.52
C THR A 888 -18.38 -6.78 14.86
N PHE A 889 -18.11 -6.79 13.54
CA PHE A 889 -17.89 -5.59 12.73
C PHE A 889 -18.95 -4.51 12.93
N PHE A 890 -20.25 -4.85 12.98
CA PHE A 890 -21.31 -3.85 13.14
C PHE A 890 -21.25 -3.11 14.48
N PHE A 891 -21.01 -3.84 15.56
CA PHE A 891 -20.85 -3.23 16.89
C PHE A 891 -19.62 -2.33 16.90
N GLN A 892 -18.51 -2.79 16.32
CA GLN A 892 -17.30 -1.99 16.26
C GLN A 892 -17.47 -0.72 15.45
N VAL A 893 -18.12 -0.76 14.29
CA VAL A 893 -18.42 0.43 13.49
C VAL A 893 -19.24 1.42 14.31
N LEU A 894 -20.30 0.94 14.99
CA LEU A 894 -21.13 1.81 15.82
C LEU A 894 -20.32 2.43 16.97
N GLY A 895 -19.51 1.65 17.68
CA GLY A 895 -18.65 2.13 18.75
C GLY A 895 -17.60 3.15 18.25
N ASN A 896 -17.02 2.91 17.08
CA ASN A 896 -16.06 3.80 16.43
C ASN A 896 -16.68 5.07 15.84
N ILE A 897 -18.01 5.17 15.76
CA ILE A 897 -18.72 6.40 15.40
C ILE A 897 -19.19 7.14 16.65
N VAL A 898 -19.89 6.44 17.56
CA VAL A 898 -20.54 7.05 18.73
C VAL A 898 -19.53 7.61 19.72
N ILE A 899 -18.48 6.84 20.05
CA ILE A 899 -17.50 7.27 21.07
C ILE A 899 -16.69 8.47 20.58
N PRO A 900 -16.11 8.46 19.35
CA PRO A 900 -15.35 9.59 18.84
C PRO A 900 -16.21 10.82 18.58
N GLY A 901 -17.42 10.63 18.03
CA GLY A 901 -18.35 11.75 17.80
C GLY A 901 -18.75 12.45 19.10
N SER A 902 -19.05 11.67 20.14
CA SER A 902 -19.36 12.20 21.47
C SER A 902 -18.14 12.88 22.10
N GLY A 903 -16.95 12.28 22.00
CA GLY A 903 -15.71 12.85 22.52
C GLY A 903 -15.28 14.13 21.81
N GLY A 904 -15.46 14.23 20.50
CA GLY A 904 -15.22 15.43 19.71
C GLY A 904 -16.19 16.56 20.07
N TYR A 905 -17.48 16.25 20.18
CA TYR A 905 -18.48 17.21 20.63
C TYR A 905 -18.19 17.70 22.06
N PHE A 906 -17.81 16.79 22.96
CA PHE A 906 -17.39 17.14 24.31
C PHE A 906 -16.16 18.06 24.30
N THR A 907 -15.16 17.77 23.46
CA THR A 907 -13.97 18.62 23.26
C THR A 907 -14.36 20.02 22.78
N TYR A 908 -15.29 20.10 21.81
CA TYR A 908 -15.82 21.38 21.32
C TYR A 908 -16.47 22.19 22.45
N LEU A 909 -17.28 21.55 23.30
CA LEU A 909 -17.92 22.20 24.44
C LEU A 909 -16.89 22.70 25.47
N VAL A 910 -15.87 21.89 25.79
CA VAL A 910 -14.80 22.30 26.71
C VAL A 910 -14.09 23.55 26.18
N ILE A 911 -13.74 23.59 24.90
CA ILE A 911 -13.02 24.71 24.30
C ILE A 911 -13.90 25.98 24.23
N LYS A 912 -15.18 25.83 23.88
CA LYS A 912 -16.11 26.97 23.74
C LYS A 912 -16.59 27.56 25.07
N HIS A 913 -16.62 26.77 26.14
CA HIS A 913 -17.24 27.19 27.40
C HIS A 913 -16.27 27.38 28.56
N VAL A 914 -15.04 26.88 28.48
CA VAL A 914 -14.02 27.13 29.51
C VAL A 914 -13.27 28.42 29.17
N GLU A 915 -13.32 29.40 30.08
CA GLU A 915 -12.74 30.75 29.90
C GLU A 915 -11.26 30.71 29.47
N HIS A 916 -10.48 29.78 30.03
CA HIS A 916 -9.07 29.59 29.65
C HIS A 916 -8.83 29.35 28.14
N PHE A 917 -9.77 28.70 27.46
CA PHE A 917 -9.65 28.35 26.03
C PHE A 917 -10.44 29.30 25.11
N ASN A 918 -11.52 29.91 25.59
CA ASN A 918 -12.42 30.73 24.78
C ASN A 918 -12.11 32.24 24.84
N ASP A 919 -11.44 32.73 25.89
CA ASP A 919 -11.11 34.15 26.02
C ASP A 919 -9.85 34.50 25.17
N PRO A 920 -9.95 35.42 24.18
CA PRO A 920 -8.81 35.86 23.38
C PRO A 920 -7.67 36.51 24.18
N SER A 921 -7.94 36.97 25.39
CA SER A 921 -6.93 37.54 26.30
C SER A 921 -6.22 36.48 27.17
N SER A 922 -6.75 35.25 27.18
CA SER A 922 -6.13 34.13 27.89
C SER A 922 -4.93 33.58 27.12
N ASP A 923 -3.88 33.26 27.86
CA ASP A 923 -2.68 32.58 27.34
C ASP A 923 -2.95 31.23 26.64
N GLY A 924 -4.10 30.61 26.92
CA GLY A 924 -4.53 29.32 26.38
C GLY A 924 -5.57 29.42 25.27
N TYR A 925 -5.81 30.61 24.70
CA TYR A 925 -6.83 30.83 23.69
C TYR A 925 -6.69 29.91 22.47
N ILE A 926 -7.80 29.34 22.01
CA ILE A 926 -7.88 28.47 20.84
C ILE A 926 -8.72 29.16 19.75
N ALA A 927 -8.10 29.45 18.60
CA ALA A 927 -8.77 30.15 17.50
C ALA A 927 -9.65 29.21 16.66
N GLN A 928 -9.30 27.91 16.58
CA GLN A 928 -10.03 26.93 15.78
C GLN A 928 -10.68 25.78 16.60
N PRO A 929 -11.77 26.04 17.36
CA PRO A 929 -12.45 25.01 18.14
C PRO A 929 -12.92 23.80 17.33
N GLY A 930 -13.31 24.00 16.06
CA GLY A 930 -13.73 22.91 15.17
C GLY A 930 -12.59 21.96 14.80
N LEU A 931 -11.40 22.49 14.54
CA LEU A 931 -10.20 21.69 14.26
C LEU A 931 -9.80 20.89 15.52
N MET A 932 -9.78 21.55 16.68
CA MET A 932 -9.46 20.87 17.94
C MET A 932 -10.52 19.82 18.32
N ALA A 933 -11.80 20.05 18.01
CA ALA A 933 -12.83 19.03 18.17
C ALA A 933 -12.57 17.80 17.27
N ALA A 934 -12.12 18.01 16.03
CA ALA A 934 -11.72 16.92 15.14
C ALA A 934 -10.50 16.16 15.68
N VAL A 935 -9.49 16.86 16.21
CA VAL A 935 -8.34 16.23 16.89
C VAL A 935 -8.79 15.45 18.13
N GLY A 936 -9.69 16.00 18.93
CA GLY A 936 -10.30 15.33 20.08
C GLY A 936 -11.05 14.05 19.69
N SER A 937 -11.79 14.08 18.57
CA SER A 937 -12.41 12.89 17.98
C SER A 937 -11.36 11.83 17.62
N VAL A 938 -10.23 12.21 17.02
CA VAL A 938 -9.14 11.26 16.67
C VAL A 938 -8.54 10.62 17.92
N VAL A 939 -8.34 11.38 19.00
CA VAL A 939 -7.88 10.84 20.29
C VAL A 939 -8.89 9.82 20.83
N CYS A 940 -10.18 10.18 20.85
CA CYS A 940 -11.25 9.31 21.31
C CYS A 940 -11.44 8.07 20.41
N LEU A 941 -11.14 8.18 19.12
CA LEU A 941 -11.11 7.06 18.18
C LEU A 941 -9.99 6.07 18.52
N GLY A 942 -8.80 6.55 18.92
CA GLY A 942 -7.74 5.67 19.40
C GLY A 942 -8.14 4.85 20.63
N VAL A 943 -8.90 5.46 21.55
CA VAL A 943 -9.52 4.76 22.69
C VAL A 943 -10.54 3.74 22.18
N SER A 944 -11.51 4.17 21.37
CA SER A 944 -12.60 3.31 20.87
C SER A 944 -12.06 2.08 20.13
N ILE A 945 -11.11 2.25 19.21
CA ILE A 945 -10.49 1.15 18.45
C ILE A 945 -9.89 0.10 19.39
N SER A 946 -9.22 0.52 20.47
CA SER A 946 -8.58 -0.40 21.41
C SER A 946 -9.60 -1.21 22.21
N PHE A 947 -10.74 -0.60 22.56
CA PHE A 947 -11.88 -1.28 23.18
C PHE A 947 -12.62 -2.20 22.21
N MET A 948 -12.87 -1.75 20.98
CA MET A 948 -13.53 -2.56 19.95
C MET A 948 -12.69 -3.79 19.56
N ALA A 949 -11.37 -3.66 19.52
CA ALA A 949 -10.46 -4.75 19.18
C ALA A 949 -10.47 -5.92 20.18
N ILE A 950 -10.88 -5.69 21.45
CA ILE A 950 -10.94 -6.79 22.42
C ILE A 950 -12.05 -7.78 22.08
N PHE A 951 -13.15 -7.32 21.48
CA PHE A 951 -14.27 -8.19 21.09
C PHE A 951 -13.85 -9.17 20.01
N ASP A 952 -13.14 -8.70 18.97
CA ASP A 952 -12.62 -9.59 17.93
C ASP A 952 -11.63 -10.58 18.53
N THR A 953 -10.66 -10.09 19.31
CA THR A 953 -9.60 -10.95 19.85
C THR A 953 -10.16 -12.03 20.78
N VAL A 954 -11.14 -11.70 21.62
CA VAL A 954 -11.79 -12.69 22.50
C VAL A 954 -12.64 -13.66 21.69
N SER A 955 -13.35 -13.18 20.67
CA SER A 955 -14.20 -14.04 19.81
C SER A 955 -13.35 -15.01 18.98
N ASP A 956 -12.26 -14.54 18.38
CA ASP A 956 -11.27 -15.37 17.68
C ASP A 956 -10.68 -16.41 18.62
N ALA A 957 -10.17 -15.98 19.78
CA ALA A 957 -9.56 -16.88 20.75
C ALA A 957 -10.54 -17.93 21.27
N MET A 958 -11.82 -17.58 21.42
CA MET A 958 -12.88 -18.52 21.81
C MET A 958 -13.10 -19.58 20.75
N LEU A 959 -13.16 -19.16 19.48
CA LEU A 959 -13.35 -20.07 18.37
C LEU A 959 -12.16 -21.02 18.21
N PHE A 960 -10.93 -20.50 18.26
CA PHE A 960 -9.73 -21.34 18.24
C PHE A 960 -9.64 -22.27 19.45
N ALA A 961 -10.08 -21.83 20.63
CA ALA A 961 -10.17 -22.70 21.82
C ALA A 961 -11.13 -23.86 21.60
N PHE A 962 -12.31 -23.59 21.04
CA PHE A 962 -13.27 -24.62 20.70
C PHE A 962 -12.72 -25.62 19.68
N MET A 963 -12.16 -25.14 18.56
CA MET A 963 -11.64 -26.02 17.49
C MET A 963 -10.50 -26.91 18.01
N THR A 964 -9.60 -26.35 18.83
CA THR A 964 -8.47 -27.09 19.39
C THR A 964 -8.94 -28.17 20.37
N ASP A 965 -9.89 -27.85 21.26
CA ASP A 965 -10.45 -28.81 22.21
C ASP A 965 -11.25 -29.92 21.50
N GLU A 966 -12.00 -29.57 20.45
CA GLU A 966 -12.76 -30.56 19.67
C GLU A 966 -11.84 -31.56 18.97
N GLU A 967 -10.76 -31.10 18.33
CA GLU A 967 -9.79 -31.99 17.68
C GLU A 967 -9.10 -32.90 18.70
N TRP A 968 -8.61 -32.34 19.82
CA TRP A 968 -7.94 -33.10 20.86
C TRP A 968 -8.83 -34.18 21.46
N ARG A 969 -10.11 -33.87 21.73
CA ARG A 969 -11.08 -34.84 22.27
C ARG A 969 -11.47 -35.90 21.27
N LYS A 970 -11.68 -35.55 20.00
CA LYS A 970 -11.93 -36.53 18.92
C LYS A 970 -10.76 -37.49 18.78
N GLY A 971 -9.52 -36.98 18.83
CA GLY A 971 -8.30 -37.79 18.80
C GLY A 971 -8.22 -38.80 19.95
N LYS A 972 -8.70 -38.43 21.16
CA LYS A 972 -8.73 -39.31 22.34
C LYS A 972 -10.04 -40.09 22.53
N GLY A 973 -11.02 -39.98 21.63
CA GLY A 973 -12.33 -40.61 21.78
C GLY A 973 -13.14 -40.13 22.99
N LEU A 974 -12.90 -38.91 23.47
CA LEU A 974 -13.54 -38.33 24.65
C LEU A 974 -14.87 -37.65 24.31
N PRO A 975 -15.85 -37.62 25.24
CA PRO A 975 -17.09 -36.88 25.04
C PRO A 975 -16.82 -35.36 24.98
N PRO A 976 -17.79 -34.57 24.46
CA PRO A 976 -17.71 -33.11 24.44
C PRO A 976 -17.37 -32.52 25.81
N ASN A 977 -16.65 -31.41 25.82
CA ASN A 977 -16.13 -30.81 27.05
C ASN A 977 -17.25 -30.41 28.01
N PRO A 978 -17.29 -31.01 29.23
CA PRO A 978 -18.36 -30.73 30.20
C PRO A 978 -18.23 -29.33 30.81
N ASN A 979 -17.09 -28.67 30.62
CA ASN A 979 -16.83 -27.33 31.12
C ASN A 979 -17.33 -26.25 30.14
N ILE A 980 -17.83 -26.61 28.96
CA ILE A 980 -18.43 -25.63 28.04
C ILE A 980 -19.70 -25.07 28.70
N PRO A 981 -19.89 -23.74 28.79
CA PRO A 981 -21.13 -23.16 29.28
C PRO A 981 -22.34 -23.73 28.52
N GLU A 982 -23.41 -24.09 29.21
CA GLU A 982 -24.62 -24.74 28.63
C GLU A 982 -25.19 -24.00 27.40
N ASN A 983 -25.12 -22.67 27.41
CA ASN A 983 -25.55 -21.83 26.28
C ASN A 983 -24.61 -21.91 25.07
N LEU A 984 -23.31 -22.11 25.29
CA LEU A 984 -22.31 -22.34 24.25
C LEU A 984 -22.38 -23.79 23.74
N GLN A 985 -22.66 -24.77 24.60
CA GLN A 985 -22.80 -26.17 24.21
C GLN A 985 -24.03 -26.40 23.33
N LYS A 986 -25.21 -25.89 23.74
CA LYS A 986 -26.41 -25.89 22.90
C LYS A 986 -26.17 -25.24 21.53
N LEU A 987 -25.29 -24.25 21.45
CA LEU A 987 -24.92 -23.53 20.24
C LEU A 987 -24.04 -24.36 19.29
N LEU A 988 -23.07 -25.08 19.86
CA LEU A 988 -22.14 -25.95 19.15
C LEU A 988 -22.83 -27.22 18.61
N ASP A 989 -23.89 -27.66 19.29
CA ASP A 989 -24.73 -28.73 18.79
C ASP A 989 -25.63 -28.26 17.62
N THR A 990 -26.04 -26.99 17.59
CA THR A 990 -26.87 -26.45 16.47
C THR A 990 -26.09 -26.15 15.19
N THR A 991 -24.76 -26.07 15.25
CA THR A 991 -23.88 -25.86 14.10
C THR A 991 -23.51 -27.17 13.38
N LYS A 992 -23.71 -28.31 14.05
CA LYS A 992 -23.52 -29.66 13.50
C LYS A 992 -24.76 -30.22 12.78
N GLU A 993 -25.91 -29.53 12.89
CA GLU A 993 -27.19 -29.82 12.22
C GLU A 993 -27.53 -28.81 11.11
#